data_AF-A0A3P3XZD2-F1
#
_entry.id   AF-A0A3P3XZD2-F1
#
_cell.length_a   1.000
_cell.length_b   1.000
_cell.length_c   1.000
_cell.angle_alpha   90.00
_cell.angle_beta   90.00
_cell.angle_gamma   90.00
#
_symmetry.space_group_name_H-M   'P 1'
#
loop_
_entity.id
_entity.type
_entity.pdbx_description
1 polymer ?
#
loop_
_entity_poly.entity_id
_entity_poly.type
_entity_poly.pdbx_seq_one_letter_code
_entity_poly.pdbx_strand_id
1 'polypeptide(L)'
;MSSLPRYRPMDGYNVNPDHPTWGTLRQPLEYISTPEAYADNVSSTAGPHRNSARYISDVLFTSQFKFNVISGASGWFPYYGQFLAHDMILQASSNVTFHIPVPRCDMGYGFDPNCTGTATIPFTREGGSVTSRGYFQGQNLATSWLDLNLVYGLGDNRTSYLRTFSDGKMKTSQGPRGELLPFNLPLFDNAGPMTPNMFLAGDPRCNINLPLLALHTLFVLEHNKWATTFKQRNPTWDDETLFQEARRFTIAIHQKIAYYEYLPKLLAHGLEPYTAFNPNLSPAIDVAFMTAAFRYGHSSTNQQVYRMQESRVPVADGPLNVADTILNPQEYRVNGMDDVLRGLILEPEADADDNMVEGMRTHPILGDMAAVDIQRGRDRGVPDYNTVRQALGMPRARNWSDVTSNPEYQRRLAIAYNSVDDLDLYVGGLSEDKVGTGIIGPTFNALVTAQFLRTRDADPYFFMRPGLFSTDELNKIQNRSLSSMILDFTQVKWMPSDVFALEQIPTASSASSTSVATGFTGIFSPLPGYTVSWAITSDCVWTVQIVSTRGGWAGIGFGTQMAGSDVILCYMNGGAMTCVDSMVVGQFETAPTSDDEIGHTNDVLPGTVTGQILGGVLTAQFSRRCSTGDSIDHVITRAMTPMIFAHGPTPRPAQHGLFGRALGTVNLFTNQAALSNEDVFHLSTTSAAAFSSIGFIFLALQALTLLAIVGFRKTRAVFFQGPSLLITMLLGSMMISGTLILTTVEQSASICAWRLFLSSMGFSLIFATLLGKLYRYNKIFYNKSALTVKVTNVHIVSGTLIFLAVDAILCGIWIGVSPMKIASEAPNTCSDSLTATGISTVLLIVKGVILVGSVWLYRNLQALEGRTASMFKSDINMTGQISALSLLFLAILLLVNEVSTSTVFQRTILLIQCIAALFVSVVPYVWYACVKVVFLLDDRKARKSSHVSEAIASTNMAAKGYTSTKKTKGDTKVAGGTSVQLGDSTSESATAGDAADTKGLQSDVSKNFRIKLDEVQKALTEYNMYDQLAQKSSAKFNKLKSELLQMEAEMDFRNQ
;
A
#
# COMPACT_ATOMS: atom_id res chain seq x y z
N MET A 1 -50.76 -11.78 -23.74
CA MET A 1 -49.32 -11.74 -23.45
C MET A 1 -48.66 -10.88 -24.52
N SER A 2 -48.06 -9.76 -24.13
CA SER A 2 -47.15 -9.00 -25.00
C SER A 2 -45.96 -9.90 -25.36
N SER A 3 -45.43 -9.77 -26.58
CA SER A 3 -44.18 -10.45 -26.95
C SER A 3 -43.04 -9.90 -26.11
N LEU A 4 -42.37 -10.75 -25.34
CA LEU A 4 -41.15 -10.37 -24.61
C LEU A 4 -40.13 -9.78 -25.60
N PRO A 5 -39.47 -8.65 -25.27
CA PRO A 5 -38.37 -8.13 -26.07
C PRO A 5 -37.28 -9.19 -26.31
N ARG A 6 -36.58 -9.11 -27.46
CA ARG A 6 -35.46 -10.03 -27.78
C ARG A 6 -34.28 -9.87 -26.82
N TYR A 7 -34.09 -8.66 -26.28
CA TYR A 7 -32.95 -8.28 -25.45
C TYR A 7 -33.43 -7.81 -24.08
N ARG A 8 -32.73 -8.23 -23.02
CA ARG A 8 -32.99 -7.74 -21.66
C ARG A 8 -32.69 -6.23 -21.59
N PRO A 9 -33.56 -5.41 -20.99
CA PRO A 9 -33.22 -4.04 -20.60
C PRO A 9 -31.97 -3.97 -19.70
N MET A 10 -31.34 -2.79 -19.61
CA MET A 10 -30.10 -2.60 -18.84
C MET A 10 -30.36 -2.29 -17.36
N ASP A 11 -31.52 -1.72 -17.06
CA ASP A 11 -31.99 -1.28 -15.73
C ASP A 11 -32.90 -2.33 -15.04
N GLY A 12 -33.10 -3.48 -15.69
CA GLY A 12 -34.03 -4.52 -15.27
C GLY A 12 -35.52 -4.19 -15.47
N TYR A 13 -35.88 -3.00 -15.99
CA TYR A 13 -37.27 -2.56 -16.11
C TYR A 13 -38.01 -3.36 -17.17
N ASN A 14 -39.25 -3.76 -16.88
CA ASN A 14 -40.09 -4.55 -17.78
C ASN A 14 -39.45 -5.88 -18.23
N VAL A 15 -38.52 -6.44 -17.43
CA VAL A 15 -38.01 -7.80 -17.63
C VAL A 15 -39.16 -8.80 -17.47
N ASN A 16 -39.96 -8.65 -16.42
CA ASN A 16 -41.23 -9.34 -16.25
C ASN A 16 -42.37 -8.39 -16.68
N PRO A 17 -43.10 -8.64 -17.79
CA PRO A 17 -44.15 -7.74 -18.26
C PRO A 17 -45.37 -7.64 -17.34
N ASP A 18 -45.64 -8.68 -16.54
CA ASP A 18 -46.76 -8.69 -15.59
C ASP A 18 -46.42 -7.92 -14.30
N HIS A 19 -45.12 -7.78 -13.99
CA HIS A 19 -44.59 -7.00 -12.88
C HIS A 19 -43.37 -6.15 -13.30
N PRO A 20 -43.57 -5.02 -14.02
CA PRO A 20 -42.48 -4.30 -14.69
C PRO A 20 -41.38 -3.71 -13.79
N THR A 21 -41.63 -3.58 -12.48
CA THR A 21 -40.68 -3.07 -11.48
C THR A 21 -39.95 -4.16 -10.69
N TRP A 22 -40.16 -5.44 -11.03
CA TRP A 22 -39.43 -6.54 -10.39
C TRP A 22 -38.04 -6.72 -11.00
N GLY A 23 -37.04 -6.82 -10.13
CA GLY A 23 -35.62 -6.97 -10.47
C GLY A 23 -34.94 -5.70 -10.95
N THR A 24 -35.58 -4.53 -10.86
CA THR A 24 -35.01 -3.26 -11.34
C THR A 24 -33.97 -2.68 -10.41
N LEU A 25 -33.19 -1.73 -10.93
CA LEU A 25 -32.49 -0.74 -10.11
C LEU A 25 -33.42 -0.16 -9.04
N ARG A 26 -32.89 0.06 -7.83
CA ARG A 26 -33.59 0.60 -6.66
C ARG A 26 -34.77 -0.24 -6.18
N GLN A 27 -34.90 -1.50 -6.60
CA GLN A 27 -35.87 -2.39 -5.98
C GLN A 27 -35.58 -2.48 -4.47
N PRO A 28 -36.60 -2.38 -3.60
CA PRO A 28 -36.41 -2.58 -2.17
C PRO A 28 -35.95 -4.00 -1.85
N LEU A 29 -35.11 -4.13 -0.84
CA LEU A 29 -34.66 -5.42 -0.30
C LEU A 29 -35.78 -6.04 0.53
N GLU A 30 -36.13 -7.30 0.29
CA GLU A 30 -37.32 -7.93 0.87
C GLU A 30 -36.96 -8.91 2.00
N TYR A 31 -37.77 -8.98 3.04
CA TYR A 31 -37.69 -10.02 4.07
C TYR A 31 -38.55 -11.19 3.59
N ILE A 32 -37.92 -12.17 2.92
CA ILE A 32 -38.66 -13.25 2.20
C ILE A 32 -38.61 -14.54 2.99
N SER A 33 -37.41 -15.01 3.36
CA SER A 33 -37.24 -16.28 4.09
C SER A 33 -37.31 -16.12 5.60
N THR A 34 -37.37 -14.87 6.09
CA THR A 34 -37.27 -14.50 7.51
C THR A 34 -38.13 -13.27 7.80
N PRO A 35 -38.58 -13.05 9.05
CA PRO A 35 -39.19 -11.77 9.45
C PRO A 35 -38.13 -10.67 9.63
N GLU A 36 -38.57 -9.42 9.72
CA GLU A 36 -37.77 -8.31 10.25
C GLU A 36 -37.64 -8.38 11.80
N ALA A 37 -36.51 -7.93 12.34
CA ALA A 37 -36.19 -7.97 13.77
C ALA A 37 -35.62 -6.65 14.32
N TYR A 38 -36.12 -5.52 13.83
CA TYR A 38 -35.78 -4.19 14.37
C TYR A 38 -36.27 -4.05 15.82
N ALA A 39 -35.43 -3.56 16.74
CA ALA A 39 -35.70 -3.53 18.18
C ALA A 39 -36.84 -2.57 18.59
N ASP A 40 -37.10 -1.55 17.77
CA ASP A 40 -38.24 -0.63 17.86
C ASP A 40 -39.37 -0.97 16.87
N ASN A 41 -39.27 -2.10 16.16
CA ASN A 41 -40.06 -2.49 14.98
C ASN A 41 -39.99 -1.49 13.81
N VAL A 42 -39.04 -0.54 13.81
CA VAL A 42 -38.89 0.52 12.80
C VAL A 42 -37.51 0.48 12.16
N SER A 43 -36.45 0.81 12.91
CA SER A 43 -35.10 0.98 12.35
C SER A 43 -33.94 0.80 13.36
N SER A 44 -34.23 0.64 14.65
CA SER A 44 -33.24 0.42 15.70
C SER A 44 -32.69 -1.00 15.62
N THR A 45 -31.36 -1.14 15.62
CA THR A 45 -30.67 -2.37 15.24
C THR A 45 -31.12 -3.62 15.98
N ALA A 46 -31.18 -4.75 15.26
CA ALA A 46 -31.50 -6.05 15.85
C ALA A 46 -30.50 -6.45 16.94
N GLY A 47 -31.00 -7.13 17.97
CA GLY A 47 -30.19 -7.60 19.09
C GLY A 47 -29.43 -6.49 19.85
N PRO A 48 -30.09 -5.44 20.35
CA PRO A 48 -29.42 -4.30 21.01
C PRO A 48 -28.71 -4.67 22.32
N HIS A 49 -28.96 -5.86 22.85
CA HIS A 49 -28.31 -6.42 24.04
C HIS A 49 -27.12 -7.34 23.72
N ARG A 50 -26.85 -7.62 22.44
CA ARG A 50 -25.70 -8.42 22.01
C ARG A 50 -24.40 -7.63 22.20
N ASN A 51 -23.30 -8.34 22.47
CA ASN A 51 -21.97 -7.76 22.55
C ASN A 51 -21.60 -6.99 21.26
N SER A 52 -20.66 -6.04 21.34
CA SER A 52 -20.18 -5.30 20.17
C SER A 52 -19.71 -6.25 19.06
N ALA A 53 -20.03 -5.92 17.81
CA ALA A 53 -19.59 -6.67 16.65
C ALA A 53 -18.05 -6.83 16.61
N ARG A 54 -17.29 -5.82 17.08
CA ARG A 54 -15.83 -5.91 17.19
C ARG A 54 -15.39 -6.89 18.29
N TYR A 55 -16.07 -6.94 19.43
CA TYR A 55 -15.76 -7.92 20.48
C TYR A 55 -15.99 -9.37 19.98
N ILE A 56 -17.11 -9.60 19.27
CA ILE A 56 -17.42 -10.91 18.70
C ILE A 56 -16.40 -11.28 17.62
N SER A 57 -15.99 -10.32 16.78
CA SER A 57 -14.89 -10.51 15.84
C SER A 57 -13.57 -10.88 16.53
N ASP A 58 -13.25 -10.30 17.69
CA ASP A 58 -12.02 -10.59 18.43
C ASP A 58 -12.03 -11.97 19.13
N VAL A 59 -13.19 -12.44 19.58
CA VAL A 59 -13.33 -13.77 20.20
C VAL A 59 -13.36 -14.89 19.15
N LEU A 60 -14.10 -14.69 18.06
CA LEU A 60 -14.40 -15.75 17.08
C LEU A 60 -13.50 -15.72 15.85
N PHE A 61 -13.23 -14.55 15.27
CA PHE A 61 -12.65 -14.47 13.93
C PHE A 61 -11.12 -14.37 13.92
N THR A 62 -10.44 -14.66 15.03
CA THR A 62 -8.99 -14.54 15.19
C THR A 62 -8.23 -15.78 14.69
N SER A 63 -7.21 -15.57 13.86
CA SER A 63 -6.47 -16.59 13.12
C SER A 63 -5.47 -17.41 13.96
N GLN A 64 -5.79 -17.72 15.21
CA GLN A 64 -4.91 -18.45 16.14
C GLN A 64 -4.92 -19.97 15.93
N PHE A 65 -5.85 -20.47 15.12
CA PHE A 65 -6.00 -21.89 14.82
C PHE A 65 -5.77 -22.17 13.33
N LYS A 66 -5.27 -23.38 13.04
CA LYS A 66 -4.93 -23.80 11.68
C LYS A 66 -6.16 -23.71 10.78
N PHE A 67 -6.00 -23.13 9.59
CA PHE A 67 -6.91 -23.39 8.48
C PHE A 67 -6.93 -24.91 8.25
N ASN A 68 -8.02 -25.56 8.65
CA ASN A 68 -8.38 -26.80 8.01
C ASN A 68 -8.81 -26.45 6.59
N VAL A 69 -8.41 -27.27 5.63
CA VAL A 69 -8.86 -27.19 4.25
C VAL A 69 -9.72 -28.42 4.02
N ILE A 70 -11.03 -28.28 4.23
CA ILE A 70 -11.98 -29.39 4.18
C ILE A 70 -12.74 -29.38 2.85
N SER A 71 -12.99 -28.20 2.26
CA SER A 71 -13.88 -28.08 1.09
C SER A 71 -13.36 -28.67 -0.22
N GLY A 72 -12.03 -28.76 -0.37
CA GLY A 72 -11.41 -29.10 -1.65
C GLY A 72 -11.73 -28.10 -2.78
N ALA A 73 -12.10 -26.86 -2.46
CA ALA A 73 -12.17 -25.78 -3.44
C ALA A 73 -10.83 -25.09 -3.63
N SER A 74 -10.66 -24.53 -4.81
CA SER A 74 -9.51 -23.70 -5.16
C SER A 74 -9.73 -22.26 -4.70
N GLY A 75 -8.65 -21.48 -4.64
CA GLY A 75 -8.68 -20.04 -4.33
C GLY A 75 -9.56 -19.22 -5.28
N TRP A 76 -9.97 -19.74 -6.45
CA TRP A 76 -10.96 -19.09 -7.32
C TRP A 76 -12.36 -18.97 -6.71
N PHE A 77 -12.72 -19.89 -5.82
CA PHE A 77 -14.09 -20.07 -5.35
C PHE A 77 -14.70 -18.85 -4.65
N PRO A 78 -14.08 -18.26 -3.60
CA PRO A 78 -14.61 -17.06 -2.93
C PRO A 78 -14.81 -15.88 -3.89
N TYR A 79 -13.89 -15.67 -4.84
CA TYR A 79 -13.94 -14.51 -5.74
C TYR A 79 -15.01 -14.64 -6.83
N TYR A 80 -15.35 -15.85 -7.27
CA TYR A 80 -16.51 -16.03 -8.15
C TYR A 80 -17.82 -15.85 -7.39
N GLY A 81 -17.90 -16.27 -6.12
CA GLY A 81 -19.01 -15.93 -5.23
C GLY A 81 -19.18 -14.42 -5.07
N GLN A 82 -18.08 -13.69 -4.85
CA GLN A 82 -18.07 -12.23 -4.81
C GLN A 82 -18.56 -11.61 -6.14
N PHE A 83 -18.14 -12.15 -7.28
CA PHE A 83 -18.57 -11.69 -8.60
C PHE A 83 -20.08 -11.86 -8.81
N LEU A 84 -20.65 -13.01 -8.41
CA LEU A 84 -22.11 -13.22 -8.40
C LEU A 84 -22.82 -12.24 -7.45
N ALA A 85 -22.26 -12.01 -6.26
CA ALA A 85 -22.83 -11.07 -5.29
C ALA A 85 -22.84 -9.64 -5.86
N HIS A 86 -21.81 -9.25 -6.61
CA HIS A 86 -21.72 -7.94 -7.24
C HIS A 86 -22.70 -7.76 -8.41
N ASP A 87 -23.10 -8.85 -9.10
CA ASP A 87 -24.12 -8.78 -10.16
C ASP A 87 -25.51 -8.57 -9.56
N MET A 88 -25.81 -9.28 -8.47
CA MET A 88 -27.15 -9.25 -7.86
C MET A 88 -27.35 -8.07 -6.91
N ILE A 89 -26.28 -7.53 -6.31
CA ILE A 89 -26.36 -6.62 -5.15
C ILE A 89 -25.33 -5.48 -5.24
N LEU A 90 -25.83 -4.25 -5.20
CA LEU A 90 -25.06 -3.04 -4.88
C LEU A 90 -25.81 -2.26 -3.80
N GLN A 91 -25.18 -2.04 -2.64
CA GLN A 91 -25.86 -1.43 -1.50
C GLN A 91 -25.94 0.10 -1.66
N ALA A 92 -27.09 0.70 -1.37
CA ALA A 92 -27.18 2.14 -1.18
C ALA A 92 -26.49 2.54 0.13
N SER A 93 -25.69 3.61 0.11
CA SER A 93 -25.14 4.24 1.31
C SER A 93 -26.06 5.35 1.81
N SER A 94 -26.17 5.52 3.13
CA SER A 94 -26.76 6.72 3.74
C SER A 94 -25.67 7.70 4.19
N ASN A 95 -26.07 8.84 4.77
CA ASN A 95 -25.17 9.74 5.52
C ASN A 95 -25.25 9.49 7.04
N VAL A 96 -25.93 8.43 7.49
CA VAL A 96 -26.11 8.13 8.92
C VAL A 96 -24.94 7.29 9.41
N THR A 97 -24.01 7.91 10.13
CA THR A 97 -22.93 7.20 10.80
C THR A 97 -23.46 6.37 11.96
N PHE A 98 -22.97 5.14 12.07
CA PHE A 98 -23.34 4.20 13.12
C PHE A 98 -22.11 3.33 13.46
N HIS A 99 -21.08 4.01 13.95
CA HIS A 99 -19.76 3.44 14.22
C HIS A 99 -19.82 2.21 15.13
N ILE A 100 -18.98 1.22 14.86
CA ILE A 100 -18.89 0.00 15.68
C ILE A 100 -18.06 0.33 16.93
N PRO A 101 -18.58 0.15 18.16
CA PRO A 101 -17.83 0.41 19.39
C PRO A 101 -16.64 -0.57 19.53
N VAL A 102 -15.44 -0.05 19.72
CA VAL A 102 -14.24 -0.88 19.96
C VAL A 102 -14.14 -1.17 21.47
N PRO A 103 -13.89 -2.42 21.89
CA PRO A 103 -13.63 -2.75 23.29
C PRO A 103 -12.46 -1.94 23.85
N ARG A 104 -12.54 -1.54 25.12
CA ARG A 104 -11.43 -0.86 25.79
C ARG A 104 -10.21 -1.78 25.83
N CYS A 105 -9.03 -1.24 25.48
CA CYS A 105 -7.80 -2.02 25.37
C CYS A 105 -7.88 -3.13 24.29
N ASP A 106 -8.43 -2.81 23.12
CA ASP A 106 -8.28 -3.63 21.91
C ASP A 106 -6.81 -3.55 21.41
N MET A 107 -5.95 -4.27 22.13
CA MET A 107 -4.49 -4.30 21.96
C MET A 107 -4.05 -5.30 20.89
N GLY A 108 -4.82 -6.38 20.68
CA GLY A 108 -4.46 -7.45 19.75
C GLY A 108 -4.31 -6.98 18.30
N TYR A 109 -5.06 -5.93 17.94
CA TYR A 109 -5.20 -5.47 16.56
C TYR A 109 -5.12 -3.94 16.40
N GLY A 110 -4.82 -3.21 17.49
CA GLY A 110 -4.46 -1.80 17.43
C GLY A 110 -5.61 -0.82 17.18
N PHE A 111 -6.87 -1.20 17.41
CA PHE A 111 -8.01 -0.27 17.33
C PHE A 111 -8.17 0.60 18.60
N ASP A 112 -7.77 0.13 19.79
CA ASP A 112 -7.68 0.95 21.02
C ASP A 112 -6.38 0.68 21.82
N PRO A 113 -5.18 0.88 21.22
CA PRO A 113 -3.91 0.52 21.85
C PRO A 113 -3.55 1.41 23.04
N ASN A 114 -4.28 2.52 23.23
CA ASN A 114 -4.12 3.45 24.35
C ASN A 114 -5.16 3.22 25.46
N CYS A 115 -5.93 2.13 25.42
CA CYS A 115 -6.93 1.79 26.45
C CYS A 115 -7.95 2.91 26.75
N THR A 116 -8.32 3.70 25.73
CA THR A 116 -9.22 4.85 25.87
C THR A 116 -10.64 4.45 26.20
N GLY A 117 -11.11 3.32 25.66
CA GLY A 117 -12.51 2.89 25.73
C GLY A 117 -13.48 3.80 24.94
N THR A 118 -12.96 4.68 24.09
CA THR A 118 -13.74 5.60 23.24
C THR A 118 -13.49 5.42 21.75
N ALA A 119 -12.62 4.48 21.37
CA ALA A 119 -12.35 4.15 19.98
C ALA A 119 -13.57 3.51 19.29
N THR A 120 -13.68 3.72 17.98
CA THR A 120 -14.75 3.13 17.16
C THR A 120 -14.25 2.85 15.74
N ILE A 121 -14.82 1.84 15.07
CA ILE A 121 -14.55 1.57 13.66
C ILE A 121 -15.60 2.31 12.80
N PRO A 122 -15.19 3.04 11.74
CA PRO A 122 -16.10 3.68 10.80
C PRO A 122 -17.12 2.71 10.20
N PHE A 123 -18.41 3.02 10.40
CA PHE A 123 -19.52 2.31 9.77
C PHE A 123 -20.65 3.30 9.48
N THR A 124 -21.29 3.13 8.33
CA THR A 124 -22.39 3.97 7.86
C THR A 124 -23.57 3.07 7.50
N ARG A 125 -24.77 3.43 7.96
CA ARG A 125 -25.99 2.64 7.73
C ARG A 125 -26.33 2.57 6.24
N GLU A 126 -27.00 1.51 5.80
CA GLU A 126 -27.53 1.45 4.43
C GLU A 126 -28.54 2.58 4.16
N GLY A 127 -28.62 2.99 2.90
CA GLY A 127 -29.65 3.91 2.38
C GLY A 127 -30.96 3.18 2.12
N GLY A 128 -32.07 3.80 2.52
CA GLY A 128 -33.40 3.19 2.44
C GLY A 128 -34.48 4.11 2.98
N SER A 129 -35.69 3.59 3.12
CA SER A 129 -36.85 4.31 3.64
C SER A 129 -37.71 3.43 4.54
N VAL A 130 -38.45 4.04 5.45
CA VAL A 130 -39.48 3.34 6.23
C VAL A 130 -40.66 3.02 5.31
N THR A 131 -41.12 1.77 5.34
CA THR A 131 -42.24 1.26 4.54
C THR A 131 -43.59 1.71 5.10
N SER A 132 -44.66 1.54 4.32
CA SER A 132 -46.04 1.69 4.81
C SER A 132 -46.42 0.69 5.92
N ARG A 133 -45.62 -0.36 6.15
CA ARG A 133 -45.77 -1.32 7.25
C ARG A 133 -45.04 -0.91 8.53
N GLY A 134 -44.25 0.17 8.49
CA GLY A 134 -43.59 0.76 9.66
C GLY A 134 -42.10 0.42 9.84
N TYR A 135 -41.56 -0.58 9.15
CA TYR A 135 -40.14 -0.96 9.23
C TYR A 135 -39.28 -0.36 8.10
N PHE A 136 -37.98 -0.21 8.35
CA PHE A 136 -36.97 0.30 7.42
C PHE A 136 -36.59 -0.75 6.37
N GLN A 137 -36.54 -0.31 5.10
CA GLN A 137 -36.19 -1.16 3.97
C GLN A 137 -35.07 -0.51 3.15
N GLY A 138 -33.95 -1.22 3.00
CA GLY A 138 -32.83 -0.80 2.16
C GLY A 138 -33.14 -0.94 0.66
N GLN A 139 -32.35 -0.28 -0.18
CA GLN A 139 -32.48 -0.31 -1.64
C GLN A 139 -31.32 -1.06 -2.30
N ASN A 140 -31.61 -1.95 -3.25
CA ASN A 140 -30.61 -2.51 -4.16
C ASN A 140 -30.34 -1.53 -5.30
N LEU A 141 -29.11 -1.07 -5.49
CA LEU A 141 -28.70 -0.23 -6.62
C LEU A 141 -28.27 -1.05 -7.84
N ALA A 142 -28.13 -2.37 -7.73
CA ALA A 142 -27.97 -3.29 -8.85
C ALA A 142 -29.35 -3.75 -9.37
N THR A 143 -29.39 -4.47 -10.50
CA THR A 143 -30.54 -5.31 -10.83
C THR A 143 -30.49 -6.58 -9.98
N SER A 144 -31.63 -7.23 -9.72
CA SER A 144 -31.65 -8.49 -8.94
C SER A 144 -31.35 -9.73 -9.80
N TRP A 145 -31.06 -9.53 -11.08
CA TRP A 145 -30.86 -10.59 -12.08
C TRP A 145 -29.37 -10.97 -12.19
N LEU A 146 -29.09 -12.21 -12.59
CA LEU A 146 -27.78 -12.54 -13.15
C LEU A 146 -27.76 -12.12 -14.63
N ASP A 147 -27.36 -10.88 -14.88
CA ASP A 147 -27.42 -10.21 -16.18
C ASP A 147 -26.15 -9.43 -16.58
N LEU A 148 -25.04 -9.66 -15.85
CA LEU A 148 -23.74 -9.04 -16.06
C LEU A 148 -23.79 -7.50 -16.06
N ASN A 149 -24.69 -6.89 -15.29
CA ASN A 149 -24.69 -5.44 -15.08
C ASN A 149 -23.36 -4.95 -14.49
N LEU A 150 -22.63 -5.80 -13.76
CA LEU A 150 -21.27 -5.49 -13.28
C LEU A 150 -20.24 -5.34 -14.42
N VAL A 151 -20.53 -5.88 -15.61
CA VAL A 151 -19.70 -5.75 -16.82
C VAL A 151 -20.19 -4.57 -17.66
N TYR A 152 -21.50 -4.52 -17.91
CA TYR A 152 -22.09 -3.60 -18.89
C TYR A 152 -22.44 -2.22 -18.30
N GLY A 153 -22.63 -2.12 -16.99
CA GLY A 153 -23.00 -0.90 -16.27
C GLY A 153 -24.50 -0.78 -16.02
N LEU A 154 -24.83 -0.12 -14.91
CA LEU A 154 -26.18 0.09 -14.39
C LEU A 154 -26.85 1.39 -14.93
N GLY A 155 -26.36 1.95 -16.04
CA GLY A 155 -26.91 3.20 -16.57
C GLY A 155 -26.16 3.77 -17.77
N ASP A 156 -26.88 4.58 -18.56
CA ASP A 156 -26.52 4.94 -19.94
C ASP A 156 -25.13 5.57 -20.10
N ASN A 157 -24.71 6.46 -19.19
CA ASN A 157 -23.43 7.17 -19.32
C ASN A 157 -22.23 6.22 -19.12
N ARG A 158 -22.24 5.39 -18.06
CA ARG A 158 -21.18 4.40 -17.83
C ARG A 158 -21.17 3.34 -18.94
N THR A 159 -22.34 2.82 -19.30
CA THR A 159 -22.51 1.83 -20.38
C THR A 159 -21.97 2.37 -21.71
N SER A 160 -22.37 3.59 -22.09
CA SER A 160 -21.91 4.25 -23.31
C SER A 160 -20.40 4.50 -23.28
N TYR A 161 -19.83 4.90 -22.14
CA TYR A 161 -18.39 5.04 -22.03
C TYR A 161 -17.66 3.69 -22.17
N LEU A 162 -18.19 2.60 -21.62
CA LEU A 162 -17.57 1.28 -21.71
C LEU A 162 -17.64 0.68 -23.13
N ARG A 163 -18.54 1.14 -23.99
CA ARG A 163 -18.63 0.71 -25.40
C ARG A 163 -17.64 1.44 -26.30
N THR A 164 -17.21 0.75 -27.36
CA THR A 164 -16.45 1.34 -28.48
C THR A 164 -17.37 2.03 -29.50
N PHE A 165 -18.64 1.61 -29.57
CA PHE A 165 -19.56 1.89 -30.68
C PHE A 165 -19.01 1.49 -32.07
N SER A 166 -18.18 0.44 -32.10
CA SER A 166 -17.69 -0.21 -33.31
C SER A 166 -17.72 -1.74 -33.16
N ASP A 167 -18.29 -2.43 -34.15
CA ASP A 167 -18.44 -3.90 -34.20
C ASP A 167 -19.08 -4.55 -32.95
N GLY A 168 -19.86 -3.79 -32.17
CA GLY A 168 -20.54 -4.26 -30.95
C GLY A 168 -19.63 -4.42 -29.74
N LYS A 169 -18.42 -3.86 -29.75
CA LYS A 169 -17.36 -4.16 -28.77
C LYS A 169 -17.36 -3.26 -27.53
N MET A 170 -16.91 -3.83 -26.43
CA MET A 170 -16.52 -3.14 -25.20
C MET A 170 -15.06 -2.67 -25.30
N LYS A 171 -14.74 -1.53 -24.69
CA LYS A 171 -13.39 -0.98 -24.62
C LYS A 171 -12.48 -1.85 -23.76
N THR A 172 -11.22 -1.89 -24.13
CA THR A 172 -10.11 -2.54 -23.43
C THR A 172 -8.94 -1.55 -23.29
N SER A 173 -7.92 -1.92 -22.53
CA SER A 173 -6.59 -1.31 -22.60
C SER A 173 -5.53 -2.39 -22.88
N GLN A 174 -4.37 -2.00 -23.38
CA GLN A 174 -3.26 -2.94 -23.62
C GLN A 174 -2.47 -3.12 -22.33
N GLY A 175 -2.39 -4.36 -21.85
CA GLY A 175 -1.56 -4.77 -20.71
C GLY A 175 -0.28 -5.49 -21.15
N PRO A 176 0.59 -5.87 -20.20
CA PRO A 176 1.89 -6.48 -20.48
C PRO A 176 1.80 -7.92 -21.04
N ARG A 177 0.71 -8.65 -20.75
CA ARG A 177 0.49 -10.04 -21.21
C ARG A 177 -0.84 -10.28 -21.95
N GLY A 178 -1.63 -9.25 -22.20
CA GLY A 178 -2.91 -9.35 -22.89
C GLY A 178 -3.72 -8.07 -22.80
N GLU A 179 -4.96 -8.11 -23.29
CA GLU A 179 -5.91 -7.02 -23.08
C GLU A 179 -6.39 -6.98 -21.62
N LEU A 180 -6.58 -5.77 -21.10
CA LEU A 180 -7.13 -5.51 -19.76
C LEU A 180 -8.38 -4.63 -19.90
N LEU A 181 -9.08 -4.39 -18.78
CA LEU A 181 -10.12 -3.36 -18.71
C LEU A 181 -9.60 -1.97 -19.14
N PRO A 182 -10.47 -1.04 -19.56
CA PRO A 182 -10.10 0.34 -19.79
C PRO A 182 -9.72 1.02 -18.46
N PHE A 183 -8.79 1.98 -18.51
CA PHE A 183 -8.48 2.82 -17.35
C PHE A 183 -9.63 3.80 -17.06
N ASN A 184 -9.77 4.24 -15.81
CA ASN A 184 -10.78 5.20 -15.38
C ASN A 184 -10.43 6.65 -15.80
N LEU A 185 -10.29 6.89 -17.10
CA LEU A 185 -9.82 8.15 -17.68
C LEU A 185 -10.86 9.28 -17.89
N PRO A 186 -12.14 9.15 -17.47
CA PRO A 186 -12.97 10.31 -17.17
C PRO A 186 -13.24 10.45 -15.66
N LEU A 187 -12.59 9.63 -14.82
CA LEU A 187 -12.77 9.56 -13.36
C LEU A 187 -14.23 9.36 -12.94
N PHE A 188 -14.88 8.30 -13.46
CA PHE A 188 -16.15 7.82 -12.91
C PHE A 188 -15.99 7.44 -11.43
N ASP A 189 -17.07 7.59 -10.67
CA ASP A 189 -17.19 7.13 -9.29
C ASP A 189 -16.87 5.63 -9.17
N ASN A 190 -15.82 5.29 -8.42
CA ASN A 190 -15.36 3.92 -8.22
C ASN A 190 -14.99 3.77 -6.75
N ALA A 191 -15.10 2.55 -6.21
CA ALA A 191 -14.57 2.25 -4.89
C ALA A 191 -13.05 2.48 -4.87
N GLY A 192 -12.56 3.11 -3.80
CA GLY A 192 -11.16 3.44 -3.62
C GLY A 192 -10.72 4.76 -4.28
N PRO A 193 -9.41 4.95 -4.51
CA PRO A 193 -8.87 6.25 -4.92
C PRO A 193 -9.22 6.57 -6.38
N MET A 194 -10.01 7.63 -6.60
CA MET A 194 -10.37 8.15 -7.93
C MET A 194 -9.13 8.69 -8.68
N THR A 195 -8.38 7.78 -9.29
CA THR A 195 -7.13 8.09 -10.00
C THR A 195 -7.12 7.46 -11.40
N PRO A 196 -6.35 8.03 -12.35
CA PRO A 196 -6.12 7.42 -13.67
C PRO A 196 -5.50 6.01 -13.64
N ASN A 197 -5.04 5.58 -12.46
CA ASN A 197 -4.37 4.30 -12.26
C ASN A 197 -5.32 3.12 -12.04
N MET A 198 -6.62 3.40 -11.80
CA MET A 198 -7.66 2.39 -11.59
C MET A 198 -8.26 1.92 -12.91
N PHE A 199 -8.76 0.69 -12.94
CA PHE A 199 -9.56 0.17 -14.04
C PHE A 199 -11.03 0.57 -13.91
N LEU A 200 -11.78 0.48 -15.00
CA LEU A 200 -13.20 0.79 -15.08
C LEU A 200 -13.98 -0.41 -15.65
N ALA A 201 -15.02 -0.83 -14.93
CA ALA A 201 -16.04 -1.79 -15.38
C ALA A 201 -17.44 -1.23 -15.14
N GLY A 202 -18.47 -2.02 -15.41
CA GLY A 202 -19.87 -1.69 -15.10
C GLY A 202 -20.12 -1.44 -13.61
N ASP A 203 -19.56 -2.27 -12.74
CA ASP A 203 -19.61 -2.11 -11.29
C ASP A 203 -18.45 -1.22 -10.77
N PRO A 204 -18.72 -0.28 -9.84
CA PRO A 204 -17.69 0.61 -9.29
C PRO A 204 -16.68 -0.10 -8.38
N ARG A 205 -16.95 -1.32 -7.91
CA ARG A 205 -16.11 -2.10 -6.97
C ARG A 205 -15.17 -3.07 -7.69
N CYS A 206 -15.06 -3.01 -9.02
CA CYS A 206 -14.26 -3.94 -9.83
C CYS A 206 -12.75 -3.98 -9.51
N ASN A 207 -12.23 -3.00 -8.77
CA ASN A 207 -10.84 -2.95 -8.32
C ASN A 207 -10.65 -3.46 -6.87
N ILE A 208 -11.69 -3.99 -6.19
CA ILE A 208 -11.60 -4.37 -4.77
C ILE A 208 -10.48 -5.38 -4.50
N ASN A 209 -10.27 -6.37 -5.38
CA ASN A 209 -9.12 -7.27 -5.34
C ASN A 209 -8.75 -7.74 -6.76
N LEU A 210 -7.57 -8.34 -6.91
CA LEU A 210 -7.04 -8.78 -8.20
C LEU A 210 -7.85 -9.93 -8.85
N PRO A 211 -8.30 -10.98 -8.13
CA PRO A 211 -9.09 -12.05 -8.75
C PRO A 211 -10.45 -11.57 -9.28
N LEU A 212 -11.17 -10.69 -8.56
CA LEU A 212 -12.39 -10.05 -9.03
C LEU A 212 -12.14 -9.22 -10.31
N LEU A 213 -11.07 -8.43 -10.33
CA LEU A 213 -10.64 -7.65 -11.48
C LEU A 213 -10.34 -8.51 -12.72
N ALA A 214 -9.79 -9.71 -12.52
CA ALA A 214 -9.60 -10.69 -13.60
C ALA A 214 -10.93 -11.19 -14.15
N LEU A 215 -11.91 -11.53 -13.30
CA LEU A 215 -13.24 -11.95 -13.75
C LEU A 215 -13.93 -10.86 -14.60
N HIS A 216 -13.91 -9.59 -14.15
CA HIS A 216 -14.43 -8.47 -14.96
C HIS A 216 -13.75 -8.39 -16.33
N THR A 217 -12.42 -8.57 -16.38
CA THR A 217 -11.68 -8.54 -17.64
C THR A 217 -12.07 -9.70 -18.54
N LEU A 218 -12.09 -10.93 -18.02
CA LEU A 218 -12.42 -12.14 -18.79
C LEU A 218 -13.82 -12.07 -19.42
N PHE A 219 -14.83 -11.56 -18.72
CA PHE A 219 -16.17 -11.39 -19.27
C PHE A 219 -16.27 -10.25 -20.31
N VAL A 220 -15.45 -9.18 -20.21
CA VAL A 220 -15.32 -8.18 -21.29
C VAL A 220 -14.70 -8.79 -22.55
N LEU A 221 -13.67 -9.62 -22.40
CA LEU A 221 -13.01 -10.30 -23.52
C LEU A 221 -13.91 -11.37 -24.16
N GLU A 222 -14.69 -12.11 -23.35
CA GLU A 222 -15.71 -13.05 -23.84
C GLU A 222 -16.78 -12.34 -24.67
N HIS A 223 -17.28 -11.18 -24.22
CA HIS A 223 -18.17 -10.34 -25.01
C HIS A 223 -17.55 -9.93 -26.35
N ASN A 224 -16.30 -9.45 -26.35
CA ASN A 224 -15.60 -9.03 -27.57
C ASN A 224 -15.33 -10.19 -28.54
N LYS A 225 -15.11 -11.41 -28.04
CA LYS A 225 -15.02 -12.65 -28.83
C LYS A 225 -16.35 -12.96 -29.52
N TRP A 226 -17.48 -12.88 -28.80
CA TRP A 226 -18.80 -13.15 -29.39
C TRP A 226 -19.24 -12.05 -30.36
N ALA A 227 -19.01 -10.77 -30.06
CA ALA A 227 -19.26 -9.67 -30.98
C ALA A 227 -18.50 -9.87 -32.32
N THR A 228 -17.22 -10.23 -32.25
CA THR A 228 -16.41 -10.57 -33.44
C THR A 228 -16.96 -11.79 -34.19
N THR A 229 -17.36 -12.84 -33.47
CA THR A 229 -17.93 -14.07 -34.04
C THR A 229 -19.27 -13.80 -34.74
N PHE A 230 -20.12 -12.95 -34.17
CA PHE A 230 -21.38 -12.55 -34.77
C PHE A 230 -21.19 -11.63 -35.97
N LYS A 231 -20.19 -10.72 -35.95
CA LYS A 231 -19.84 -9.89 -37.12
C LYS A 231 -19.36 -10.72 -38.31
N GLN A 232 -18.55 -11.74 -38.06
CA GLN A 232 -18.09 -12.66 -39.11
C GLN A 232 -19.24 -13.46 -39.73
N ARG A 233 -20.22 -13.90 -38.92
CA ARG A 233 -21.40 -14.66 -39.37
C ARG A 233 -22.45 -13.77 -40.04
N ASN A 234 -22.60 -12.54 -39.57
CA ASN A 234 -23.60 -11.58 -40.02
C ASN A 234 -22.95 -10.21 -40.33
N PRO A 235 -22.23 -10.07 -41.47
CA PRO A 235 -21.47 -8.85 -41.76
C PRO A 235 -22.32 -7.57 -41.84
N THR A 236 -23.62 -7.71 -42.13
CA THR A 236 -24.60 -6.62 -42.25
C THR A 236 -25.18 -6.13 -40.93
N TRP A 237 -24.93 -6.80 -39.80
CA TRP A 237 -25.38 -6.32 -38.49
C TRP A 237 -24.62 -5.05 -38.09
N ASP A 238 -25.37 -4.12 -37.49
CA ASP A 238 -24.86 -2.86 -36.93
C ASP A 238 -24.28 -3.05 -35.52
N ASP A 239 -23.65 -2.00 -34.99
CA ASP A 239 -23.00 -2.02 -33.67
C ASP A 239 -23.96 -2.43 -32.55
N GLU A 240 -25.19 -1.90 -32.55
CA GLU A 240 -26.18 -2.19 -31.50
C GLU A 240 -26.64 -3.65 -31.54
N THR A 241 -26.94 -4.18 -32.73
CA THR A 241 -27.33 -5.59 -32.89
C THR A 241 -26.20 -6.52 -32.44
N LEU A 242 -24.95 -6.21 -32.81
CA LEU A 242 -23.78 -6.98 -32.40
C LEU A 242 -23.55 -6.93 -30.90
N PHE A 243 -23.66 -5.73 -30.29
CA PHE A 243 -23.54 -5.53 -28.85
C PHE A 243 -24.59 -6.32 -28.08
N GLN A 244 -25.87 -6.23 -28.47
CA GLN A 244 -26.96 -6.90 -27.75
C GLN A 244 -26.93 -8.43 -27.93
N GLU A 245 -26.56 -8.95 -29.10
CA GLU A 245 -26.38 -10.39 -29.31
C GLU A 245 -25.17 -10.93 -28.52
N ALA A 246 -24.03 -10.23 -28.52
CA ALA A 246 -22.87 -10.58 -27.71
C ALA A 246 -23.18 -10.52 -26.20
N ARG A 247 -23.91 -9.50 -25.74
CA ARG A 247 -24.40 -9.39 -24.36
C ARG A 247 -25.34 -10.53 -23.99
N ARG A 248 -26.37 -10.81 -24.81
CA ARG A 248 -27.32 -11.92 -24.59
C ARG A 248 -26.57 -13.25 -24.46
N PHE A 249 -25.58 -13.50 -25.31
CA PHE A 249 -24.81 -14.75 -25.30
C PHE A 249 -23.87 -14.86 -24.10
N THR A 250 -23.17 -13.77 -23.73
CA THR A 250 -22.23 -13.75 -22.60
C THR A 250 -22.97 -13.85 -21.25
N ILE A 251 -24.15 -13.25 -21.12
CA ILE A 251 -25.05 -13.44 -19.97
C ILE A 251 -25.43 -14.92 -19.81
N ALA A 252 -25.80 -15.59 -20.91
CA ALA A 252 -26.16 -17.01 -20.85
C ALA A 252 -25.00 -17.91 -20.39
N ILE A 253 -23.77 -17.59 -20.79
CA ILE A 253 -22.57 -18.28 -20.30
C ILE A 253 -22.34 -17.99 -18.81
N HIS A 254 -22.50 -16.75 -18.36
CA HIS A 254 -22.40 -16.41 -16.95
C HIS A 254 -23.42 -17.17 -16.10
N GLN A 255 -24.69 -17.17 -16.51
CA GLN A 255 -25.75 -17.96 -15.87
C GLN A 255 -25.40 -19.45 -15.86
N LYS A 256 -24.86 -20.00 -16.96
CA LYS A 256 -24.44 -21.41 -17.01
C LYS A 256 -23.36 -21.72 -15.97
N ILE A 257 -22.31 -20.93 -15.87
CA ILE A 257 -21.21 -21.14 -14.91
C ILE A 257 -21.74 -20.99 -13.47
N ALA A 258 -22.56 -19.97 -13.20
CA ALA A 258 -23.18 -19.75 -11.90
C ALA A 258 -24.00 -20.97 -11.43
N TYR A 259 -24.98 -21.40 -12.24
CA TYR A 259 -25.95 -22.42 -11.84
C TYR A 259 -25.46 -23.86 -11.96
N TYR A 260 -24.48 -24.15 -12.84
CA TYR A 260 -24.07 -25.52 -13.18
C TYR A 260 -22.59 -25.84 -12.95
N GLU A 261 -21.74 -24.86 -12.62
CA GLU A 261 -20.36 -25.10 -12.17
C GLU A 261 -20.19 -24.69 -10.70
N TYR A 262 -20.57 -23.46 -10.34
CA TYR A 262 -20.33 -22.91 -9.00
C TYR A 262 -21.33 -23.38 -7.93
N LEU A 263 -22.64 -23.20 -8.14
CA LEU A 263 -23.66 -23.56 -7.13
C LEU A 263 -23.65 -25.03 -6.70
N PRO A 264 -23.47 -26.04 -7.61
CA PRO A 264 -23.39 -27.44 -7.21
C PRO A 264 -22.29 -27.72 -6.20
N LYS A 265 -21.18 -26.96 -6.26
CA LYS A 265 -20.08 -27.06 -5.31
C LYS A 265 -20.37 -26.33 -4.00
N LEU A 266 -20.92 -25.11 -4.05
CA LEU A 266 -21.28 -24.34 -2.86
C LEU A 266 -22.22 -25.14 -1.94
N LEU A 267 -23.24 -25.75 -2.53
CA LEU A 267 -24.36 -26.39 -1.84
C LEU A 267 -24.14 -27.90 -1.58
N ALA A 268 -23.07 -28.50 -2.10
CA ALA A 268 -22.86 -29.96 -2.26
C ALA A 268 -23.83 -30.67 -3.22
N HIS A 269 -24.83 -29.98 -3.72
CA HIS A 269 -25.83 -30.47 -4.65
C HIS A 269 -26.20 -29.35 -5.63
N GLY A 270 -26.50 -29.69 -6.88
CA GLY A 270 -27.07 -28.72 -7.80
C GLY A 270 -28.47 -28.30 -7.34
N LEU A 271 -28.95 -27.15 -7.82
CA LEU A 271 -30.37 -26.82 -7.70
C LEU A 271 -31.23 -27.82 -8.48
N GLU A 272 -32.47 -28.02 -8.03
CA GLU A 272 -33.48 -28.80 -8.76
C GLU A 272 -33.57 -28.38 -10.24
N PRO A 273 -33.75 -29.32 -11.20
CA PRO A 273 -33.74 -29.01 -12.63
C PRO A 273 -34.71 -27.87 -13.00
N TYR A 274 -34.26 -26.98 -13.89
CA TYR A 274 -35.12 -25.90 -14.41
C TYR A 274 -36.30 -26.49 -15.19
N THR A 275 -37.52 -26.09 -14.83
CA THR A 275 -38.76 -26.60 -15.44
C THR A 275 -39.40 -25.57 -16.36
N ALA A 276 -39.69 -24.38 -15.85
CA ALA A 276 -40.30 -23.28 -16.60
C ALA A 276 -40.07 -21.93 -15.92
N PHE A 277 -40.25 -20.84 -16.69
CA PHE A 277 -40.37 -19.50 -16.15
C PHE A 277 -41.72 -19.32 -15.44
N ASN A 278 -41.70 -18.75 -14.23
CA ASN A 278 -42.88 -18.42 -13.43
C ASN A 278 -43.01 -16.89 -13.30
N PRO A 279 -43.98 -16.24 -13.99
CA PRO A 279 -44.16 -14.79 -13.93
C PRO A 279 -44.62 -14.28 -12.57
N ASN A 280 -45.16 -15.13 -11.68
CA ASN A 280 -45.68 -14.72 -10.38
C ASN A 280 -44.62 -14.77 -9.25
N LEU A 281 -43.36 -15.07 -9.57
CA LEU A 281 -42.29 -15.23 -8.58
C LEU A 281 -41.44 -13.95 -8.47
N SER A 282 -41.30 -13.41 -7.26
CA SER A 282 -40.47 -12.21 -7.03
C SER A 282 -38.97 -12.55 -7.11
N PRO A 283 -38.20 -11.85 -7.97
CA PRO A 283 -36.74 -11.98 -8.05
C PRO A 283 -36.01 -11.16 -6.97
N ALA A 284 -36.74 -10.48 -6.07
CA ALA A 284 -36.15 -9.58 -5.08
C ALA A 284 -35.05 -10.27 -4.26
N ILE A 285 -34.04 -9.49 -3.86
CA ILE A 285 -32.99 -9.97 -2.97
C ILE A 285 -33.53 -10.06 -1.55
N ASP A 286 -33.41 -11.24 -0.96
CA ASP A 286 -33.76 -11.50 0.44
C ASP A 286 -32.69 -10.91 1.36
N VAL A 287 -33.11 -10.18 2.39
CA VAL A 287 -32.18 -9.50 3.32
C VAL A 287 -31.23 -10.52 3.95
N ALA A 288 -31.75 -11.63 4.48
CA ALA A 288 -30.95 -12.64 5.17
C ALA A 288 -29.91 -13.31 4.25
N PHE A 289 -30.23 -13.46 2.96
CA PHE A 289 -29.28 -13.92 1.95
C PHE A 289 -28.11 -12.94 1.78
N MET A 290 -28.38 -11.66 1.54
CA MET A 290 -27.33 -10.69 1.17
C MET A 290 -26.51 -10.13 2.34
N THR A 291 -27.06 -10.11 3.56
CA THR A 291 -26.36 -9.58 4.73
C THR A 291 -25.66 -10.65 5.55
N ALA A 292 -25.95 -11.94 5.31
CA ALA A 292 -25.33 -13.05 6.03
C ALA A 292 -24.92 -14.18 5.09
N ALA A 293 -25.87 -14.92 4.51
CA ALA A 293 -25.56 -16.21 3.87
C ALA A 293 -24.56 -16.11 2.70
N PHE A 294 -24.73 -15.12 1.82
CA PHE A 294 -23.84 -14.90 0.68
C PHE A 294 -22.64 -14.00 1.00
N ARG A 295 -22.39 -13.71 2.28
CA ARG A 295 -21.15 -13.08 2.79
C ARG A 295 -20.12 -14.09 3.28
N TYR A 296 -20.44 -15.39 3.25
CA TYR A 296 -19.53 -16.47 3.66
C TYR A 296 -18.13 -16.36 3.02
N GLY A 297 -18.07 -15.85 1.78
CA GLY A 297 -16.83 -15.67 1.01
C GLY A 297 -15.78 -14.76 1.65
N HIS A 298 -16.15 -13.92 2.62
CA HIS A 298 -15.19 -13.11 3.38
C HIS A 298 -14.35 -13.95 4.34
N SER A 299 -14.93 -15.01 4.94
CA SER A 299 -14.20 -15.97 5.78
C SER A 299 -13.33 -16.90 4.91
N SER A 300 -13.88 -17.41 3.79
CA SER A 300 -13.14 -18.31 2.88
C SER A 300 -12.10 -17.63 1.98
N THR A 301 -11.74 -16.38 2.26
CA THR A 301 -10.66 -15.66 1.58
C THR A 301 -9.30 -15.99 2.23
N ASN A 302 -8.29 -16.33 1.43
CA ASN A 302 -6.96 -16.66 1.92
C ASN A 302 -6.17 -15.47 2.48
N GLN A 303 -5.14 -15.73 3.29
CA GLN A 303 -4.24 -14.70 3.82
C GLN A 303 -3.42 -14.05 2.69
N GLN A 304 -3.18 -14.80 1.62
CA GLN A 304 -2.36 -14.42 0.48
C GLN A 304 -3.06 -14.76 -0.84
N VAL A 305 -2.55 -14.23 -1.94
CA VAL A 305 -2.91 -14.58 -3.31
C VAL A 305 -1.65 -15.12 -3.97
N TYR A 306 -1.66 -16.41 -4.30
CA TYR A 306 -0.48 -17.05 -4.87
C TYR A 306 -0.19 -16.55 -6.29
N ARG A 307 1.10 -16.52 -6.64
CA ARG A 307 1.59 -16.13 -7.97
C ARG A 307 2.53 -17.20 -8.50
N MET A 308 2.14 -17.83 -9.61
CA MET A 308 2.80 -19.02 -10.15
C MET A 308 3.22 -18.82 -11.61
N GLN A 309 4.49 -19.10 -11.89
CA GLN A 309 5.04 -19.11 -13.24
C GLN A 309 4.43 -20.26 -14.05
N GLU A 310 4.59 -20.22 -15.38
CA GLU A 310 4.17 -21.30 -16.30
C GLU A 310 4.77 -22.68 -15.95
N SER A 311 5.94 -22.70 -15.31
CA SER A 311 6.59 -23.91 -14.80
C SER A 311 5.99 -24.46 -13.49
N ARG A 312 4.91 -23.86 -12.97
CA ARG A 312 4.31 -24.12 -11.63
C ARG A 312 5.26 -23.89 -10.46
N VAL A 313 6.30 -23.08 -10.67
CA VAL A 313 7.19 -22.57 -9.61
C VAL A 313 6.67 -21.20 -9.18
N PRO A 314 6.67 -20.86 -7.87
CA PRO A 314 6.35 -19.51 -7.41
C PRO A 314 7.15 -18.43 -8.15
N VAL A 315 6.55 -17.26 -8.38
CA VAL A 315 7.31 -16.12 -8.90
C VAL A 315 8.37 -15.67 -7.89
N ALA A 316 9.48 -15.09 -8.38
CA ALA A 316 10.60 -14.67 -7.51
C ALA A 316 10.18 -13.65 -6.43
N ASP A 317 9.16 -12.83 -6.73
CA ASP A 317 8.60 -11.83 -5.81
C ASP A 317 7.59 -12.43 -4.79
N GLY A 318 7.39 -13.76 -4.78
CA GLY A 318 6.51 -14.45 -3.84
C GLY A 318 5.00 -14.24 -4.04
N PRO A 319 4.15 -14.75 -3.13
CA PRO A 319 2.72 -14.45 -3.11
C PRO A 319 2.48 -13.00 -2.64
N LEU A 320 1.27 -12.47 -2.90
CA LEU A 320 0.84 -11.16 -2.41
C LEU A 320 -0.01 -11.35 -1.15
N ASN A 321 0.13 -10.52 -0.11
CA ASN A 321 -0.85 -10.57 0.99
C ASN A 321 -2.19 -9.99 0.52
N VAL A 322 -3.32 -10.57 0.92
CA VAL A 322 -4.64 -10.07 0.46
C VAL A 322 -4.84 -8.60 0.83
N ALA A 323 -4.41 -8.18 2.02
CA ALA A 323 -4.40 -6.78 2.45
C ALA A 323 -3.76 -5.83 1.41
N ASP A 324 -2.59 -6.20 0.87
CA ASP A 324 -1.85 -5.37 -0.08
C ASP A 324 -2.48 -5.34 -1.48
N THR A 325 -3.40 -6.28 -1.79
CA THR A 325 -4.14 -6.31 -3.06
C THR A 325 -5.40 -5.45 -3.05
N ILE A 326 -5.88 -5.03 -1.88
CA ILE A 326 -7.17 -4.34 -1.76
C ILE A 326 -7.09 -2.95 -2.40
N LEU A 327 -7.97 -2.70 -3.38
CA LEU A 327 -8.01 -1.44 -4.14
C LEU A 327 -6.68 -1.08 -4.83
N ASN A 328 -5.83 -2.09 -5.08
CA ASN A 328 -4.47 -1.93 -5.59
C ASN A 328 -4.25 -2.74 -6.89
N PRO A 329 -4.63 -2.20 -8.07
CA PRO A 329 -4.55 -2.92 -9.35
C PRO A 329 -3.15 -2.95 -9.98
N GLN A 330 -2.08 -2.57 -9.25
CA GLN A 330 -0.75 -2.37 -9.85
C GLN A 330 -0.13 -3.67 -10.40
N GLU A 331 -0.36 -4.82 -9.74
CA GLU A 331 0.15 -6.11 -10.19
C GLU A 331 -0.23 -6.40 -11.65
N TYR A 332 -1.50 -6.24 -12.00
CA TYR A 332 -1.98 -6.51 -13.37
C TYR A 332 -1.49 -5.48 -14.38
N ARG A 333 -1.09 -4.28 -13.94
CA ARG A 333 -0.52 -3.26 -14.83
C ARG A 333 0.95 -3.52 -15.16
N VAL A 334 1.72 -4.06 -14.21
CA VAL A 334 3.16 -4.33 -14.37
C VAL A 334 3.37 -5.74 -14.94
N ASN A 335 2.71 -6.74 -14.36
CA ASN A 335 2.90 -8.15 -14.67
C ASN A 335 1.76 -8.75 -15.48
N GLY A 336 0.54 -8.19 -15.48
CA GLY A 336 -0.64 -8.84 -16.06
C GLY A 336 -1.20 -9.92 -15.12
N MET A 337 -2.25 -10.62 -15.55
CA MET A 337 -3.03 -11.48 -14.65
C MET A 337 -2.50 -12.92 -14.52
N ASP A 338 -1.80 -13.44 -15.53
CA ASP A 338 -1.54 -14.86 -15.75
C ASP A 338 -0.99 -15.60 -14.52
N ASP A 339 -0.03 -15.00 -13.79
CA ASP A 339 0.60 -15.66 -12.64
C ASP A 339 -0.34 -15.77 -11.45
N VAL A 340 -1.25 -14.80 -11.25
CA VAL A 340 -2.32 -14.89 -10.26
C VAL A 340 -3.34 -15.95 -10.68
N LEU A 341 -3.72 -16.01 -11.96
CA LEU A 341 -4.67 -17.03 -12.43
C LEU A 341 -4.15 -18.45 -12.22
N ARG A 342 -2.84 -18.69 -12.43
CA ARG A 342 -2.19 -19.97 -12.12
C ARG A 342 -2.04 -20.23 -10.62
N GLY A 343 -1.89 -19.20 -9.79
CA GLY A 343 -1.84 -19.34 -8.34
C GLY A 343 -3.18 -19.82 -7.78
N LEU A 344 -4.27 -19.18 -8.19
CA LEU A 344 -5.64 -19.43 -7.69
C LEU A 344 -6.18 -20.86 -7.93
N ILE A 345 -5.62 -21.64 -8.85
CA ILE A 345 -5.98 -23.06 -9.06
C ILE A 345 -5.15 -24.04 -8.22
N LEU A 346 -3.97 -23.62 -7.74
CA LEU A 346 -3.05 -24.42 -6.94
C LEU A 346 -3.19 -24.15 -5.44
N GLU A 347 -3.67 -22.96 -5.08
CA GLU A 347 -4.02 -22.58 -3.73
C GLU A 347 -5.41 -23.16 -3.38
N PRO A 348 -5.58 -23.86 -2.24
CA PRO A 348 -6.92 -24.13 -1.70
C PRO A 348 -7.59 -22.84 -1.23
N GLU A 349 -8.92 -22.78 -1.19
CA GLU A 349 -9.59 -21.74 -0.39
C GLU A 349 -9.40 -21.99 1.12
N ALA A 350 -9.61 -20.95 1.93
CA ALA A 350 -9.81 -21.10 3.35
C ALA A 350 -11.23 -21.66 3.60
N ASP A 351 -11.43 -22.45 4.64
CA ASP A 351 -12.77 -22.91 5.01
C ASP A 351 -13.66 -21.70 5.41
N ALA A 352 -14.94 -21.74 5.01
CA ALA A 352 -15.92 -20.71 5.34
C ALA A 352 -16.46 -20.88 6.78
N ASP A 353 -15.66 -20.58 7.79
CA ASP A 353 -15.96 -20.89 9.19
C ASP A 353 -15.92 -19.67 10.14
N ASP A 354 -15.74 -19.91 11.45
CA ASP A 354 -15.68 -18.84 12.43
C ASP A 354 -14.41 -17.99 12.35
N ASN A 355 -13.40 -18.38 11.54
CA ASN A 355 -12.14 -17.67 11.39
C ASN A 355 -12.17 -16.74 10.17
N MET A 356 -11.37 -15.67 10.22
CA MET A 356 -11.14 -14.80 9.06
C MET A 356 -9.68 -14.35 9.05
N VAL A 357 -9.12 -14.29 7.85
CA VAL A 357 -7.72 -13.90 7.62
C VAL A 357 -7.44 -12.48 8.08
N GLU A 358 -6.23 -12.27 8.61
CA GLU A 358 -5.87 -11.03 9.30
C GLU A 358 -5.96 -9.81 8.38
N GLY A 359 -5.60 -9.98 7.12
CA GLY A 359 -5.70 -8.94 6.09
C GLY A 359 -7.14 -8.44 5.81
N MET A 360 -8.17 -9.13 6.31
CA MET A 360 -9.57 -8.72 6.25
C MET A 360 -10.10 -8.19 7.61
N ARG A 361 -9.36 -8.39 8.71
CA ARG A 361 -9.71 -7.95 10.08
C ARG A 361 -9.17 -6.58 10.45
N THR A 362 -8.03 -6.20 9.89
CA THR A 362 -7.30 -4.97 10.26
C THR A 362 -7.00 -4.06 9.07
N HIS A 363 -7.73 -4.24 7.96
CA HIS A 363 -7.43 -3.48 6.75
C HIS A 363 -7.73 -1.98 6.93
N PRO A 364 -6.76 -1.06 6.69
CA PRO A 364 -6.95 0.37 6.97
C PRO A 364 -8.11 1.04 6.25
N ILE A 365 -8.58 0.48 5.12
CA ILE A 365 -9.70 1.03 4.33
C ILE A 365 -11.01 0.28 4.57
N LEU A 366 -10.97 -1.04 4.83
CA LEU A 366 -12.20 -1.84 5.00
C LEU A 366 -12.61 -1.99 6.48
N GLY A 367 -11.70 -1.71 7.42
CA GLY A 367 -11.86 -2.01 8.82
C GLY A 367 -11.78 -3.51 9.10
N ASP A 368 -12.55 -3.93 10.10
CA ASP A 368 -12.75 -5.32 10.48
C ASP A 368 -13.98 -5.87 9.73
N MET A 369 -13.76 -6.66 8.68
CA MET A 369 -14.86 -7.13 7.81
C MET A 369 -15.88 -7.99 8.57
N ALA A 370 -15.45 -8.84 9.50
CA ALA A 370 -16.36 -9.67 10.29
C ALA A 370 -17.20 -8.82 11.23
N ALA A 371 -16.61 -7.80 11.87
CA ALA A 371 -17.38 -6.83 12.64
C ALA A 371 -18.33 -6.00 11.76
N VAL A 372 -17.92 -5.62 10.54
CA VAL A 372 -18.76 -4.91 9.57
C VAL A 372 -19.95 -5.77 9.12
N ASP A 373 -19.75 -7.07 8.88
CA ASP A 373 -20.82 -7.99 8.47
C ASP A 373 -21.83 -8.24 9.60
N ILE A 374 -21.37 -8.49 10.81
CA ILE A 374 -22.22 -8.60 12.02
C ILE A 374 -23.02 -7.30 12.20
N GLN A 375 -22.35 -6.15 12.16
CA GLN A 375 -23.00 -4.85 12.31
C GLN A 375 -24.00 -4.57 11.17
N ARG A 376 -23.70 -5.02 9.94
CA ARG A 376 -24.59 -4.89 8.78
C ARG A 376 -25.85 -5.73 8.94
N GLY A 377 -25.75 -6.95 9.44
CA GLY A 377 -26.91 -7.78 9.78
C GLY A 377 -27.81 -7.09 10.82
N ARG A 378 -27.23 -6.50 11.86
CA ARG A 378 -27.97 -5.78 12.91
C ARG A 378 -28.59 -4.47 12.41
N ASP A 379 -27.85 -3.69 11.61
CA ASP A 379 -28.33 -2.50 10.88
C ASP A 379 -29.54 -2.83 9.98
N ARG A 380 -29.52 -4.03 9.38
CA ARG A 380 -30.56 -4.54 8.49
C ARG A 380 -31.62 -5.39 9.17
N GLY A 381 -31.75 -5.32 10.50
CA GLY A 381 -32.87 -5.92 11.21
C GLY A 381 -32.94 -7.44 11.00
N VAL A 382 -31.81 -8.10 10.79
CA VAL A 382 -31.75 -9.56 10.60
C VAL A 382 -32.01 -10.25 11.95
N PRO A 383 -32.89 -11.26 12.02
CA PRO A 383 -33.15 -11.98 13.27
C PRO A 383 -31.91 -12.72 13.81
N ASP A 384 -32.02 -13.21 15.05
CA ASP A 384 -31.09 -14.24 15.53
C ASP A 384 -31.13 -15.51 14.66
N TYR A 385 -30.03 -16.24 14.71
CA TYR A 385 -29.84 -17.54 14.05
C TYR A 385 -31.01 -18.52 14.30
N ASN A 386 -31.53 -18.57 15.53
CA ASN A 386 -32.59 -19.51 15.89
C ASN A 386 -33.96 -19.13 15.31
N THR A 387 -34.31 -17.84 15.31
CA THR A 387 -35.51 -17.31 14.63
C THR A 387 -35.44 -17.57 13.12
N VAL A 388 -34.28 -17.38 12.48
CA VAL A 388 -34.08 -17.69 11.06
C VAL A 388 -34.26 -19.18 10.79
N ARG A 389 -33.64 -20.05 11.59
CA ARG A 389 -33.82 -21.51 11.48
C ARG A 389 -35.28 -21.92 11.59
N GLN A 390 -36.02 -21.37 12.55
CA GLN A 390 -37.45 -21.67 12.70
C GLN A 390 -38.29 -21.16 11.53
N ALA A 391 -37.98 -20.00 10.96
CA ALA A 391 -38.63 -19.49 9.75
C ALA A 391 -38.38 -20.40 8.53
N LEU A 392 -37.20 -21.01 8.44
CA LEU A 392 -36.83 -22.02 7.44
C LEU A 392 -37.36 -23.44 7.76
N GLY A 393 -38.16 -23.61 8.81
CA GLY A 393 -38.70 -24.91 9.23
C GLY A 393 -37.68 -25.85 9.90
N MET A 394 -36.49 -25.35 10.24
CA MET A 394 -35.42 -26.13 10.88
C MET A 394 -35.58 -26.18 12.41
N PRO A 395 -35.05 -27.22 13.08
CA PRO A 395 -35.00 -27.28 14.54
C PRO A 395 -34.20 -26.11 15.14
N ARG A 396 -34.76 -25.49 16.19
CA ARG A 396 -34.07 -24.52 17.06
C ARG A 396 -32.90 -25.21 17.78
N ALA A 397 -31.70 -24.65 17.67
CA ALA A 397 -30.53 -25.07 18.43
C ALA A 397 -30.72 -24.69 19.91
N ARG A 398 -30.51 -25.62 20.84
CA ARG A 398 -30.67 -25.41 22.29
C ARG A 398 -29.33 -25.25 23.00
N ASN A 399 -28.29 -25.85 22.45
CA ASN A 399 -26.92 -25.84 22.96
C ASN A 399 -25.95 -25.53 21.82
N TRP A 400 -24.72 -25.14 22.15
CA TRP A 400 -23.66 -24.89 21.15
C TRP A 400 -23.34 -26.14 20.31
N SER A 401 -23.50 -27.34 20.87
CA SER A 401 -23.38 -28.62 20.15
C SER A 401 -24.43 -28.84 19.07
N ASP A 402 -25.54 -28.10 19.10
CA ASP A 402 -26.59 -28.15 18.08
C ASP A 402 -26.31 -27.14 16.94
N VAL A 403 -25.29 -26.29 17.10
CA VAL A 403 -24.77 -25.37 16.08
C VAL A 403 -23.60 -26.01 15.34
N THR A 404 -22.64 -26.59 16.07
CA THR A 404 -21.38 -27.08 15.48
C THR A 404 -20.83 -28.29 16.23
N SER A 405 -20.29 -29.26 15.50
CA SER A 405 -19.59 -30.42 16.07
C SER A 405 -18.23 -30.07 16.67
N ASN A 406 -17.64 -28.93 16.29
CA ASN A 406 -16.31 -28.52 16.72
C ASN A 406 -16.33 -28.00 18.18
N PRO A 407 -15.70 -28.69 19.14
CA PRO A 407 -15.70 -28.27 20.55
C PRO A 407 -14.97 -26.95 20.77
N GLU A 408 -14.03 -26.55 19.91
CA GLU A 408 -13.38 -25.24 20.02
C GLU A 408 -14.36 -24.11 19.72
N TYR A 409 -15.11 -24.25 18.62
CA TYR A 409 -16.08 -23.25 18.19
C TYR A 409 -17.22 -23.15 19.22
N GLN A 410 -17.64 -24.28 19.81
CA GLN A 410 -18.57 -24.27 20.95
C GLN A 410 -18.05 -23.44 22.14
N ARG A 411 -16.76 -23.57 22.51
CA ARG A 411 -16.16 -22.78 23.61
C ARG A 411 -16.09 -21.30 23.27
N ARG A 412 -15.67 -20.93 22.05
CA ARG A 412 -15.55 -19.52 21.63
C ARG A 412 -16.93 -18.85 21.50
N LEU A 413 -17.93 -19.55 20.95
CA LEU A 413 -19.31 -19.08 20.90
C LEU A 413 -19.88 -18.80 22.29
N ALA A 414 -19.62 -19.68 23.27
CA ALA A 414 -20.02 -19.49 24.67
C ALA A 414 -19.29 -18.33 25.39
N ILE A 415 -18.18 -17.82 24.84
CA ILE A 415 -17.50 -16.60 25.31
C ILE A 415 -18.09 -15.36 24.62
N ALA A 416 -18.37 -15.45 23.32
CA ALA A 416 -18.90 -14.34 22.52
C ALA A 416 -20.37 -14.00 22.82
N TYR A 417 -21.18 -14.99 23.23
CA TYR A 417 -22.63 -14.88 23.42
C TYR A 417 -23.10 -15.56 24.72
N ASN A 418 -24.10 -14.97 25.39
CA ASN A 418 -24.68 -15.53 26.61
C ASN A 418 -25.58 -16.75 26.35
N SER A 419 -26.22 -16.80 25.18
CA SER A 419 -27.16 -17.85 24.77
C SER A 419 -27.09 -18.08 23.26
N VAL A 420 -27.43 -19.30 22.81
CA VAL A 420 -27.63 -19.62 21.39
C VAL A 420 -28.69 -18.73 20.74
N ASP A 421 -29.64 -18.24 21.55
CA ASP A 421 -30.71 -17.35 21.13
C ASP A 421 -30.25 -15.90 20.86
N ASP A 422 -29.05 -15.53 21.34
CA ASP A 422 -28.43 -14.23 21.06
C ASP A 422 -27.56 -14.26 19.79
N LEU A 423 -27.34 -15.43 19.18
CA LEU A 423 -26.39 -15.65 18.09
C LEU A 423 -26.81 -14.89 16.82
N ASP A 424 -25.93 -14.02 16.30
CA ASP A 424 -26.17 -13.34 15.02
C ASP A 424 -26.14 -14.35 13.85
N LEU A 425 -27.08 -14.23 12.90
CA LEU A 425 -27.21 -15.16 11.77
C LEU A 425 -25.89 -15.39 11.00
N TYR A 426 -25.11 -14.33 10.77
CA TYR A 426 -23.84 -14.42 10.05
C TYR A 426 -22.85 -15.36 10.74
N VAL A 427 -22.75 -15.25 12.08
CA VAL A 427 -21.87 -16.11 12.88
C VAL A 427 -22.42 -17.53 12.92
N GLY A 428 -23.71 -17.71 13.23
CA GLY A 428 -24.30 -19.03 13.36
C GLY A 428 -24.20 -19.88 12.09
N GLY A 429 -24.48 -19.31 10.92
CA GLY A 429 -24.38 -20.03 9.65
C GLY A 429 -22.95 -20.30 9.16
N LEU A 430 -21.96 -19.56 9.65
CA LEU A 430 -20.54 -19.87 9.44
C LEU A 430 -20.05 -20.99 10.37
N SER A 431 -20.47 -20.97 11.65
CA SER A 431 -20.12 -21.99 12.64
C SER A 431 -20.73 -23.36 12.34
N GLU A 432 -21.83 -23.42 11.58
CA GLU A 432 -22.47 -24.68 11.18
C GLU A 432 -21.52 -25.66 10.47
N ASP A 433 -21.66 -26.94 10.82
CA ASP A 433 -21.01 -28.05 10.11
C ASP A 433 -21.47 -28.08 8.64
N LYS A 434 -20.55 -28.38 7.71
CA LYS A 434 -20.82 -28.24 6.27
C LYS A 434 -21.74 -29.35 5.76
N VAL A 435 -22.62 -28.99 4.83
CA VAL A 435 -23.52 -29.97 4.20
C VAL A 435 -22.71 -30.84 3.23
N GLY A 436 -22.49 -32.12 3.56
CA GLY A 436 -21.84 -33.08 2.64
C GLY A 436 -20.43 -32.65 2.22
N THR A 437 -20.21 -32.52 0.90
CA THR A 437 -18.97 -32.00 0.30
C THR A 437 -19.08 -30.52 -0.10
N GLY A 438 -20.01 -29.78 0.50
CA GLY A 438 -20.27 -28.38 0.25
C GLY A 438 -19.47 -27.47 1.17
N ILE A 439 -19.65 -26.16 0.99
CA ILE A 439 -18.80 -25.14 1.63
C ILE A 439 -19.54 -24.41 2.76
N ILE A 440 -20.87 -24.49 2.80
CA ILE A 440 -21.71 -23.81 3.78
C ILE A 440 -22.61 -24.78 4.56
N GLY A 441 -22.99 -24.37 5.77
CA GLY A 441 -23.90 -25.10 6.65
C GLY A 441 -25.38 -25.05 6.18
N PRO A 442 -26.26 -25.88 6.77
CA PRO A 442 -27.65 -26.03 6.32
C PRO A 442 -28.47 -24.74 6.30
N THR A 443 -28.30 -23.81 7.24
CA THR A 443 -29.04 -22.54 7.29
C THR A 443 -28.69 -21.66 6.10
N PHE A 444 -27.39 -21.48 5.83
CA PHE A 444 -26.93 -20.73 4.66
C PHE A 444 -27.28 -21.45 3.35
N ASN A 445 -27.16 -22.78 3.32
CA ASN A 445 -27.52 -23.60 2.15
C ASN A 445 -28.99 -23.38 1.74
N ALA A 446 -29.92 -23.37 2.70
CA ALA A 446 -31.33 -23.10 2.44
C ALA A 446 -31.59 -21.67 1.95
N LEU A 447 -30.95 -20.65 2.55
CA LEU A 447 -31.09 -19.25 2.12
C LEU A 447 -30.54 -19.01 0.70
N VAL A 448 -29.38 -19.58 0.39
CA VAL A 448 -28.77 -19.51 -0.94
C VAL A 448 -29.64 -20.24 -1.97
N THR A 449 -30.07 -21.46 -1.67
CA THR A 449 -30.98 -22.24 -2.52
C THR A 449 -32.28 -21.48 -2.81
N ALA A 450 -32.92 -20.91 -1.78
CA ALA A 450 -34.15 -20.14 -1.92
C ALA A 450 -33.98 -18.87 -2.77
N GLN A 451 -32.85 -18.16 -2.65
CA GLN A 451 -32.59 -16.98 -3.47
C GLN A 451 -32.34 -17.34 -4.94
N PHE A 452 -31.45 -18.30 -5.21
CA PHE A 452 -31.06 -18.65 -6.58
C PHE A 452 -32.16 -19.39 -7.34
N LEU A 453 -32.99 -20.23 -6.68
CA LEU A 453 -34.20 -20.78 -7.31
C LEU A 453 -35.15 -19.65 -7.75
N ARG A 454 -35.37 -18.64 -6.90
CA ARG A 454 -36.26 -17.52 -7.23
C ARG A 454 -35.74 -16.69 -8.39
N THR A 455 -34.48 -16.27 -8.38
CA THR A 455 -33.93 -15.44 -9.47
C THR A 455 -33.76 -16.20 -10.78
N ARG A 456 -33.60 -17.52 -10.75
CA ARG A 456 -33.65 -18.39 -11.93
C ARG A 456 -35.06 -18.50 -12.51
N ASP A 457 -36.01 -18.91 -11.69
CA ASP A 457 -37.34 -19.30 -12.15
C ASP A 457 -38.23 -18.07 -12.43
N ALA A 458 -37.91 -16.92 -11.82
CA ALA A 458 -38.51 -15.62 -12.14
C ALA A 458 -37.89 -14.91 -13.36
N ASP A 459 -36.81 -15.43 -13.97
CA ASP A 459 -36.13 -14.76 -15.09
C ASP A 459 -36.63 -15.28 -16.46
N PRO A 460 -37.41 -14.49 -17.23
CA PRO A 460 -37.87 -14.90 -18.55
C PRO A 460 -36.76 -14.89 -19.61
N TYR A 461 -35.56 -14.42 -19.27
CA TYR A 461 -34.35 -14.51 -20.11
C TYR A 461 -33.37 -15.61 -19.64
N PHE A 462 -33.74 -16.44 -18.64
CA PHE A 462 -32.87 -17.54 -18.18
C PHE A 462 -32.51 -18.47 -19.34
N PHE A 463 -31.22 -18.74 -19.52
CA PHE A 463 -30.72 -19.28 -20.80
C PHE A 463 -31.30 -20.64 -21.23
N MET A 464 -31.78 -21.46 -20.31
CA MET A 464 -32.42 -22.75 -20.62
C MET A 464 -33.90 -22.64 -21.02
N ARG A 465 -34.50 -21.45 -20.98
CA ARG A 465 -35.89 -21.26 -21.40
C ARG A 465 -36.05 -21.57 -22.90
N PRO A 466 -36.97 -22.47 -23.30
CA PRO A 466 -37.17 -22.83 -24.70
C PRO A 466 -37.45 -21.62 -25.59
N GLY A 467 -36.75 -21.55 -26.73
CA GLY A 467 -36.93 -20.50 -27.76
C GLY A 467 -36.02 -19.27 -27.64
N LEU A 468 -35.24 -19.11 -26.56
CA LEU A 468 -34.27 -18.00 -26.45
C LEU A 468 -32.97 -18.22 -27.22
N PHE A 469 -32.61 -19.49 -27.42
CA PHE A 469 -31.39 -19.92 -28.11
C PHE A 469 -31.70 -21.17 -28.93
N SER A 470 -31.06 -21.29 -30.09
CA SER A 470 -31.05 -22.52 -30.88
C SER A 470 -30.23 -23.62 -30.20
N THR A 471 -30.45 -24.88 -30.58
CA THR A 471 -29.69 -26.03 -30.07
C THR A 471 -28.17 -25.85 -30.22
N ASP A 472 -27.73 -25.29 -31.34
CA ASP A 472 -26.33 -24.98 -31.61
C ASP A 472 -25.75 -23.88 -30.71
N GLU A 473 -26.57 -22.91 -30.31
CA GLU A 473 -26.18 -21.87 -29.37
C GLU A 473 -26.11 -22.43 -27.94
N LEU A 474 -27.12 -23.20 -27.52
CA LEU A 474 -27.15 -23.90 -26.23
C LEU A 474 -25.96 -24.83 -26.05
N ASN A 475 -25.60 -25.61 -27.08
CA ASN A 475 -24.42 -26.48 -27.05
C ASN A 475 -23.11 -25.68 -26.87
N LYS A 476 -23.00 -24.48 -27.45
CA LYS A 476 -21.83 -23.61 -27.26
C LYS A 476 -21.80 -22.99 -25.85
N ILE A 477 -22.95 -22.59 -25.32
CA ILE A 477 -23.09 -22.06 -23.96
C ILE A 477 -22.71 -23.15 -22.93
N GLN A 478 -23.26 -24.36 -23.09
CA GLN A 478 -23.00 -25.49 -22.19
C GLN A 478 -21.53 -25.95 -22.22
N ASN A 479 -20.87 -25.89 -23.37
CA ASN A 479 -19.45 -26.25 -23.51
C ASN A 479 -18.48 -25.13 -23.12
N ARG A 480 -18.96 -23.93 -22.74
CA ARG A 480 -18.11 -22.83 -22.26
C ARG A 480 -17.96 -22.92 -20.73
N SER A 481 -16.74 -22.77 -20.24
CA SER A 481 -16.40 -22.71 -18.81
C SER A 481 -15.37 -21.61 -18.54
N LEU A 482 -15.20 -21.23 -17.27
CA LEU A 482 -14.23 -20.20 -16.87
C LEU A 482 -12.78 -20.60 -17.24
N SER A 483 -12.43 -21.89 -17.11
CA SER A 483 -11.18 -22.47 -17.61
C SER A 483 -10.90 -22.10 -19.06
N SER A 484 -11.90 -22.34 -19.93
CA SER A 484 -11.77 -22.08 -21.37
C SER A 484 -11.71 -20.58 -21.73
N MET A 485 -12.20 -19.68 -20.87
CA MET A 485 -12.01 -18.23 -21.04
C MET A 485 -10.59 -17.82 -20.71
N ILE A 486 -10.03 -18.34 -19.60
CA ILE A 486 -8.66 -18.04 -19.20
C ILE A 486 -7.67 -18.48 -20.28
N LEU A 487 -7.85 -19.67 -20.84
CA LEU A 487 -6.99 -20.21 -21.92
C LEU A 487 -7.11 -19.44 -23.24
N ASP A 488 -8.28 -18.86 -23.56
CA ASP A 488 -8.48 -18.10 -24.80
C ASP A 488 -7.92 -16.66 -24.74
N PHE A 489 -7.82 -16.08 -23.54
CA PHE A 489 -7.58 -14.64 -23.35
C PHE A 489 -6.28 -14.29 -22.63
N THR A 490 -5.52 -15.29 -22.18
CA THR A 490 -4.23 -15.10 -21.49
C THR A 490 -3.14 -15.99 -22.10
N GLN A 491 -1.91 -15.91 -21.59
CA GLN A 491 -0.79 -16.75 -22.05
C GLN A 491 -0.65 -18.04 -21.23
N VAL A 492 -1.60 -18.32 -20.33
CA VAL A 492 -1.66 -19.58 -19.58
C VAL A 492 -1.97 -20.72 -20.54
N LYS A 493 -1.10 -21.75 -20.60
CA LYS A 493 -1.25 -22.85 -21.56
C LYS A 493 -2.09 -24.01 -21.04
N TRP A 494 -2.36 -24.04 -19.73
CA TRP A 494 -3.11 -25.12 -19.09
C TRP A 494 -3.90 -24.61 -17.88
N MET A 495 -5.14 -25.06 -17.76
CA MET A 495 -6.05 -24.89 -16.63
C MET A 495 -6.82 -26.20 -16.42
N PRO A 496 -7.23 -26.54 -15.19
CA PRO A 496 -8.13 -27.67 -14.94
C PRO A 496 -9.49 -27.43 -15.63
N SER A 497 -10.24 -28.49 -15.91
CA SER A 497 -11.55 -28.39 -16.57
C SER A 497 -12.58 -27.63 -15.72
N ASP A 498 -12.57 -27.91 -14.42
CA ASP A 498 -13.23 -27.13 -13.37
C ASP A 498 -12.18 -26.33 -12.61
N VAL A 499 -12.24 -25.00 -12.68
CA VAL A 499 -11.33 -24.11 -11.95
C VAL A 499 -11.73 -23.91 -10.49
N PHE A 500 -12.92 -24.34 -10.08
CA PHE A 500 -13.41 -24.31 -8.70
C PHE A 500 -12.95 -25.53 -7.89
N ALA A 501 -12.44 -26.57 -8.55
CA ALA A 501 -11.82 -27.73 -7.90
C ALA A 501 -10.34 -27.47 -7.59
N LEU A 502 -9.90 -27.86 -6.39
CA LEU A 502 -8.48 -27.91 -6.04
C LEU A 502 -7.77 -28.98 -6.87
N GLU A 503 -6.65 -28.63 -7.49
CA GLU A 503 -5.87 -29.58 -8.29
C GLU A 503 -5.19 -30.65 -7.40
N GLN A 504 -5.71 -31.88 -7.45
CA GLN A 504 -4.98 -33.06 -6.97
C GLN A 504 -3.83 -33.34 -7.97
N ILE A 505 -2.60 -33.01 -7.58
CA ILE A 505 -1.40 -33.29 -8.40
C ILE A 505 -1.36 -34.81 -8.67
N PRO A 506 -1.37 -35.27 -9.94
CA PRO A 506 -1.24 -36.68 -10.24
C PRO A 506 0.11 -37.20 -9.71
N THR A 507 0.06 -38.14 -8.77
CA THR A 507 1.27 -38.84 -8.32
C THR A 507 1.88 -39.56 -9.51
N ALA A 508 3.15 -39.23 -9.81
CA ALA A 508 3.85 -39.80 -10.95
C ALA A 508 3.81 -41.34 -10.86
N SER A 509 3.30 -41.96 -11.92
CA SER A 509 3.02 -43.40 -11.96
C SER A 509 4.25 -44.25 -11.64
N SER A 510 4.04 -45.30 -10.86
CA SER A 510 5.01 -46.33 -10.49
C SER A 510 5.99 -46.70 -11.62
N ALA A 511 7.26 -46.34 -11.43
CA ALA A 511 8.40 -46.95 -12.11
C ALA A 511 9.14 -47.90 -11.14
N SER A 512 9.71 -48.98 -11.68
CA SER A 512 10.03 -50.20 -10.94
C SER A 512 11.22 -50.11 -9.98
N SER A 513 11.00 -50.67 -8.79
CA SER A 513 11.96 -51.38 -7.92
C SER A 513 13.47 -51.36 -8.27
N THR A 514 14.26 -50.79 -7.36
CA THR A 514 15.51 -51.44 -6.90
C THR A 514 15.70 -51.17 -5.41
N SER A 515 15.88 -52.23 -4.64
CA SER A 515 16.03 -52.17 -3.17
C SER A 515 17.47 -51.88 -2.76
N VAL A 516 17.69 -50.83 -1.97
CA VAL A 516 18.90 -50.63 -1.16
C VAL A 516 18.47 -50.26 0.28
N ALA A 517 19.29 -50.62 1.27
CA ALA A 517 18.86 -50.84 2.65
C ALA A 517 18.49 -49.58 3.46
N THR A 518 17.27 -49.62 4.03
CA THR A 518 16.91 -49.18 5.39
C THR A 518 17.61 -47.97 6.01
N GLY A 519 17.17 -46.77 5.63
CA GLY A 519 17.33 -45.56 6.43
C GLY A 519 16.49 -44.41 5.86
N PHE A 520 15.87 -43.60 6.73
CA PHE A 520 15.24 -42.35 6.32
C PHE A 520 16.27 -41.24 6.37
N THR A 521 16.44 -40.48 5.29
CA THR A 521 17.41 -39.38 5.23
C THR A 521 16.73 -38.08 4.86
N GLY A 522 17.23 -36.97 5.39
CA GLY A 522 16.73 -35.64 5.04
C GLY A 522 17.78 -34.55 5.15
N ILE A 523 17.45 -33.39 4.58
CA ILE A 523 18.29 -32.20 4.57
C ILE A 523 17.41 -30.95 4.58
N PHE A 524 17.77 -29.99 5.42
CA PHE A 524 17.05 -28.75 5.60
C PHE A 524 18.01 -27.59 5.88
N SER A 525 17.75 -26.43 5.28
CA SER A 525 18.56 -25.22 5.46
C SER A 525 17.69 -24.11 6.07
N PRO A 526 17.44 -24.14 7.39
CA PRO A 526 16.50 -23.23 8.06
C PRO A 526 17.01 -21.80 8.21
N LEU A 527 18.33 -21.57 8.10
CA LEU A 527 18.96 -20.26 8.23
C LEU A 527 20.01 -20.06 7.13
N PRO A 528 20.27 -18.81 6.68
CA PRO A 528 21.34 -18.52 5.74
C PRO A 528 22.72 -18.98 6.26
N GLY A 529 23.31 -19.97 5.58
CA GLY A 529 24.59 -20.55 5.99
C GLY A 529 24.49 -21.56 7.14
N TYR A 530 23.30 -22.03 7.49
CA TYR A 530 23.07 -23.18 8.35
C TYR A 530 22.41 -24.29 7.53
N THR A 531 22.96 -25.50 7.58
CA THR A 531 22.34 -26.69 6.98
C THR A 531 22.40 -27.83 7.98
N VAL A 532 21.26 -28.47 8.21
CA VAL A 532 21.16 -29.72 8.95
C VAL A 532 20.83 -30.84 7.97
N SER A 533 21.55 -31.94 8.05
CA SER A 533 21.20 -33.21 7.41
C SER A 533 21.09 -34.29 8.47
N TRP A 534 20.27 -35.31 8.23
CA TRP A 534 20.09 -36.41 9.16
C TRP A 534 19.85 -37.74 8.46
N ALA A 535 20.08 -38.82 9.22
CA ALA A 535 19.71 -40.18 8.89
C ALA A 535 19.04 -40.84 10.11
N ILE A 536 17.96 -41.58 9.90
CA ILE A 536 17.32 -42.44 10.90
C ILE A 536 17.42 -43.89 10.41
N THR A 537 18.09 -44.72 11.19
CA THR A 537 18.22 -46.17 10.93
C THR A 537 16.92 -46.93 11.25
N SER A 538 16.82 -48.18 10.80
CA SER A 538 15.65 -49.03 11.09
C SER A 538 15.45 -49.36 12.57
N ASP A 539 16.51 -49.30 13.38
CA ASP A 539 16.51 -49.41 14.84
C ASP A 539 16.34 -48.06 15.58
N CYS A 540 15.92 -47.01 14.85
CA CYS A 540 15.60 -45.69 15.40
C CYS A 540 16.77 -44.98 16.10
N VAL A 541 17.98 -45.10 15.55
CA VAL A 541 19.10 -44.18 15.84
C VAL A 541 19.02 -43.00 14.88
N TRP A 542 18.94 -41.78 15.42
CA TRP A 542 18.92 -40.53 14.68
C TRP A 542 20.33 -39.93 14.70
N THR A 543 21.01 -39.97 13.55
CA THR A 543 22.31 -39.34 13.32
C THR A 543 22.10 -38.00 12.63
N VAL A 544 22.72 -36.94 13.14
CA VAL A 544 22.57 -35.56 12.67
C VAL A 544 23.91 -34.97 12.33
N GLN A 545 23.98 -34.22 11.24
CA GLN A 545 25.12 -33.38 10.87
C GLN A 545 24.65 -31.93 10.69
N ILE A 546 25.35 -31.00 11.32
CA ILE A 546 25.12 -29.55 11.24
C ILE A 546 26.33 -28.89 10.59
N VAL A 547 26.09 -28.06 9.58
CA VAL A 547 27.08 -27.17 8.96
C VAL A 547 26.64 -25.73 9.19
N SER A 548 27.48 -24.93 9.85
CA SER A 548 27.23 -23.52 10.17
C SER A 548 28.37 -22.64 9.71
N THR A 549 28.10 -21.63 8.87
CA THR A 549 29.08 -20.60 8.50
C THR A 549 29.39 -19.60 9.62
N ARG A 550 28.75 -19.75 10.79
CA ARG A 550 29.11 -19.06 12.04
C ARG A 550 29.85 -20.04 12.93
N GLY A 551 31.19 -19.99 12.87
CA GLY A 551 32.10 -20.89 13.57
C GLY A 551 32.26 -20.62 15.06
N GLY A 552 31.16 -20.59 15.83
CA GLY A 552 31.18 -20.49 17.29
C GLY A 552 30.48 -21.68 17.95
N TRP A 553 29.16 -21.73 17.83
CA TRP A 553 28.32 -22.86 18.23
C TRP A 553 27.14 -23.03 17.26
N ALA A 554 26.55 -24.23 17.24
CA ALA A 554 25.31 -24.52 16.52
C ALA A 554 24.49 -25.55 17.30
N GLY A 555 23.16 -25.45 17.27
CA GLY A 555 22.28 -26.35 18.00
C GLY A 555 20.91 -26.51 17.36
N ILE A 556 20.19 -27.53 17.81
CA ILE A 556 18.85 -27.93 17.38
C ILE A 556 18.05 -28.24 18.63
N GLY A 557 16.78 -27.82 18.69
CA GLY A 557 15.87 -28.21 19.76
C GLY A 557 14.49 -28.61 19.25
N PHE A 558 13.69 -29.18 20.15
CA PHE A 558 12.34 -29.66 19.89
C PHE A 558 11.32 -28.81 20.65
N GLY A 559 10.36 -28.23 19.92
CA GLY A 559 9.35 -27.33 20.48
C GLY A 559 9.09 -26.09 19.62
N THR A 560 8.12 -25.27 20.06
CA THR A 560 7.71 -24.02 19.40
C THR A 560 8.28 -22.77 20.07
N GLN A 561 8.80 -22.87 21.29
CA GLN A 561 9.35 -21.77 22.09
C GLN A 561 10.62 -22.25 22.81
N MET A 562 11.55 -21.35 23.13
CA MET A 562 12.80 -21.75 23.80
C MET A 562 12.57 -22.39 25.17
N ALA A 563 11.71 -21.79 26.01
CA ALA A 563 11.48 -22.25 27.38
C ALA A 563 10.81 -23.63 27.42
N GLY A 564 11.44 -24.58 28.10
CA GLY A 564 10.98 -25.97 28.24
C GLY A 564 11.32 -26.91 27.07
N SER A 565 12.16 -26.49 26.12
CA SER A 565 12.62 -27.35 25.03
C SER A 565 13.80 -28.25 25.44
N ASP A 566 13.78 -29.48 24.92
CA ASP A 566 14.92 -30.37 24.64
C ASP A 566 15.79 -29.70 23.55
N VAL A 567 17.08 -29.51 23.80
CA VAL A 567 18.03 -28.81 22.90
C VAL A 567 19.42 -29.44 22.94
N ILE A 568 19.89 -29.92 21.78
CA ILE A 568 21.27 -30.38 21.59
C ILE A 568 22.15 -29.23 21.10
N LEU A 569 23.20 -28.92 21.85
CA LEU A 569 24.15 -27.82 21.57
C LEU A 569 25.53 -28.36 21.21
N CYS A 570 26.04 -28.01 20.03
CA CYS A 570 27.38 -28.36 19.55
C CYS A 570 28.33 -27.14 19.49
N TYR A 571 29.49 -27.24 20.14
CA TYR A 571 30.52 -26.20 20.19
C TYR A 571 31.93 -26.81 20.41
N MET A 572 32.98 -26.02 20.21
CA MET A 572 34.35 -26.46 20.48
C MET A 572 34.72 -26.27 21.96
N ASN A 573 35.11 -27.34 22.63
CA ASN A 573 35.64 -27.30 24.00
C ASN A 573 37.02 -27.97 24.05
N GLY A 574 38.02 -27.30 24.64
CA GLY A 574 39.38 -27.83 24.76
C GLY A 574 40.11 -28.19 23.45
N GLY A 575 39.58 -27.80 22.29
CA GLY A 575 40.10 -28.19 20.97
C GLY A 575 39.42 -29.40 20.32
N ALA A 576 38.41 -29.99 20.96
CA ALA A 576 37.54 -31.03 20.41
C ALA A 576 36.11 -30.50 20.17
N MET A 577 35.37 -31.12 19.25
CA MET A 577 33.93 -30.88 19.13
C MET A 577 33.20 -31.55 20.30
N THR A 578 32.28 -30.83 20.93
CA THR A 578 31.41 -31.32 22.00
C THR A 578 29.98 -31.01 21.63
N CYS A 579 29.11 -32.02 21.65
CA CYS A 579 27.66 -31.86 21.57
C CYS A 579 27.08 -32.34 22.90
N VAL A 580 26.18 -31.56 23.50
CA VAL A 580 25.60 -31.79 24.83
C VAL A 580 24.08 -31.72 24.72
N ASP A 581 23.39 -32.69 25.31
CA ASP A 581 21.93 -32.64 25.49
C ASP A 581 21.57 -31.71 26.65
N SER A 582 20.52 -30.91 26.52
CA SER A 582 20.26 -29.79 27.44
C SER A 582 18.81 -29.30 27.44
N MET A 583 18.27 -29.04 28.63
CA MET A 583 16.96 -28.40 28.82
C MET A 583 17.06 -26.87 29.02
N VAL A 584 16.08 -26.14 28.49
CA VAL A 584 15.94 -24.69 28.71
C VAL A 584 15.01 -24.40 29.90
N VAL A 585 15.59 -24.11 31.07
CA VAL A 585 14.87 -24.05 32.36
C VAL A 585 14.23 -22.68 32.66
N GLY A 586 14.44 -21.64 31.84
CA GLY A 586 13.98 -20.27 32.11
C GLY A 586 13.44 -19.49 30.89
N GLN A 587 12.86 -18.31 31.15
CA GLN A 587 12.46 -17.35 30.11
C GLN A 587 13.49 -16.22 29.95
N PHE A 588 14.01 -16.08 28.72
CA PHE A 588 15.00 -15.09 28.25
C PHE A 588 16.41 -15.16 28.88
N GLU A 589 17.43 -15.08 28.01
CA GLU A 589 18.88 -14.94 28.27
C GLU A 589 19.63 -15.99 29.11
N THR A 590 18.98 -16.95 29.78
CA THR A 590 19.69 -18.08 30.40
C THR A 590 20.19 -19.07 29.35
N ALA A 591 21.48 -19.44 29.39
CA ALA A 591 22.01 -20.55 28.60
C ALA A 591 21.29 -21.86 28.96
N PRO A 592 21.05 -22.78 28.00
CA PRO A 592 20.51 -24.10 28.30
C PRO A 592 21.39 -24.83 29.31
N THR A 593 20.78 -25.53 30.25
CA THR A 593 21.46 -26.27 31.31
C THR A 593 21.57 -27.71 30.87
N SER A 594 22.75 -28.32 30.94
CA SER A 594 22.92 -29.70 30.50
C SER A 594 22.15 -30.65 31.41
N ASP A 595 21.63 -31.73 30.86
CA ASP A 595 20.71 -32.61 31.58
C ASP A 595 21.36 -33.26 32.82
N ASP A 596 22.67 -33.57 32.72
CA ASP A 596 23.52 -34.01 33.83
C ASP A 596 23.54 -33.01 35.02
N GLU A 597 23.39 -31.70 34.78
CA GLU A 597 23.39 -30.64 35.81
C GLU A 597 22.01 -30.47 36.48
N ILE A 598 20.92 -30.94 35.87
CA ILE A 598 19.57 -30.96 36.43
C ILE A 598 19.13 -32.36 36.94
N GLY A 599 20.01 -33.35 36.88
CA GLY A 599 19.77 -34.71 37.42
C GLY A 599 19.16 -35.69 36.41
N HIS A 600 19.24 -35.36 35.12
CA HIS A 600 18.78 -36.12 33.96
C HIS A 600 19.99 -36.69 33.19
N THR A 601 19.78 -37.38 32.07
CA THR A 601 20.86 -38.06 31.34
C THR A 601 21.21 -37.36 30.02
N ASN A 602 22.49 -37.05 29.79
CA ASN A 602 22.95 -36.62 28.46
C ASN A 602 22.88 -37.79 27.45
N ASP A 603 21.85 -37.80 26.61
CA ASP A 603 21.51 -38.92 25.71
C ASP A 603 22.18 -38.90 24.32
N VAL A 604 23.17 -38.02 24.13
CA VAL A 604 24.08 -38.07 22.98
C VAL A 604 24.98 -39.31 23.06
N LEU A 605 24.87 -40.20 22.08
CA LEU A 605 25.54 -41.51 22.10
C LEU A 605 27.08 -41.36 22.15
N PRO A 606 27.76 -41.97 23.16
CA PRO A 606 29.21 -41.88 23.31
C PRO A 606 29.98 -42.32 22.06
N GLY A 607 30.99 -41.52 21.68
CA GLY A 607 31.82 -41.79 20.50
C GLY A 607 31.20 -41.44 19.15
N THR A 608 29.95 -40.95 19.11
CA THR A 608 29.31 -40.49 17.85
C THR A 608 29.55 -39.01 17.53
N VAL A 609 30.05 -38.24 18.51
CA VAL A 609 30.35 -36.81 18.33
C VAL A 609 31.63 -36.65 17.50
N THR A 610 31.52 -36.02 16.33
CA THR A 610 32.67 -35.60 15.52
C THR A 610 32.45 -34.19 14.98
N GLY A 611 33.54 -33.49 14.64
CA GLY A 611 33.42 -32.15 14.09
C GLY A 611 34.69 -31.31 14.19
N GLN A 612 34.65 -30.14 13.55
CA GLN A 612 35.73 -29.17 13.53
C GLN A 612 35.20 -27.78 13.14
N ILE A 613 36.03 -26.75 13.34
CA ILE A 613 35.83 -25.42 12.76
C ILE A 613 36.98 -25.14 11.80
N LEU A 614 36.68 -25.02 10.51
CA LEU A 614 37.68 -24.78 9.46
C LEU A 614 37.27 -23.58 8.61
N GLY A 615 38.16 -22.59 8.46
CA GLY A 615 37.86 -21.37 7.69
C GLY A 615 36.68 -20.54 8.23
N GLY A 616 36.33 -20.69 9.52
CA GLY A 616 35.16 -20.06 10.14
C GLY A 616 33.85 -20.83 9.96
N VAL A 617 33.86 -21.98 9.27
CA VAL A 617 32.71 -22.89 9.15
C VAL A 617 32.82 -23.99 10.19
N LEU A 618 31.81 -24.09 11.08
CA LEU A 618 31.62 -25.21 11.99
C LEU A 618 30.94 -26.35 11.25
N THR A 619 31.47 -27.57 11.40
CA THR A 619 30.78 -28.82 11.07
C THR A 619 30.76 -29.69 12.30
N ALA A 620 29.58 -30.12 12.74
CA ALA A 620 29.40 -31.02 13.88
C ALA A 620 28.49 -32.18 13.47
N GLN A 621 28.71 -33.35 14.04
CA GLN A 621 27.88 -34.54 13.87
C GLN A 621 27.72 -35.20 15.24
N PHE A 622 26.53 -35.74 15.53
CA PHE A 622 26.22 -36.53 16.72
C PHE A 622 25.14 -37.58 16.39
N SER A 623 24.83 -38.46 17.34
CA SER A 623 23.64 -39.34 17.24
C SER A 623 22.96 -39.52 18.58
N ARG A 624 21.63 -39.64 18.60
CA ARG A 624 20.84 -40.12 19.76
C ARG A 624 19.79 -41.15 19.33
N ARG A 625 19.13 -41.80 20.28
CA ARG A 625 17.96 -42.66 19.98
C ARG A 625 16.72 -41.81 19.77
N CYS A 626 15.76 -42.28 18.97
CA CYS A 626 14.49 -41.57 18.78
C CYS A 626 13.62 -41.55 20.05
N SER A 627 13.83 -42.50 20.96
CA SER A 627 13.30 -42.48 22.32
C SER A 627 14.44 -42.87 23.25
N THR A 628 14.77 -41.99 24.17
CA THR A 628 15.88 -42.11 25.12
C THR A 628 15.40 -42.79 26.41
N GLY A 629 14.21 -42.38 26.86
CA GLY A 629 13.58 -42.88 28.09
C GLY A 629 13.61 -41.86 29.22
N ASP A 630 14.30 -40.73 29.03
CA ASP A 630 14.15 -39.58 29.91
C ASP A 630 12.77 -38.92 29.70
N SER A 631 12.27 -38.30 30.77
CA SER A 631 10.97 -37.64 30.87
C SER A 631 10.97 -36.19 30.37
N ILE A 632 12.14 -35.57 30.21
CA ILE A 632 12.30 -34.21 29.65
C ILE A 632 12.51 -34.22 28.13
N ASP A 633 12.89 -35.36 27.56
CA ASP A 633 13.24 -35.53 26.16
C ASP A 633 12.05 -35.58 25.21
N HIS A 634 12.25 -35.04 24.01
CA HIS A 634 11.29 -35.17 22.92
C HIS A 634 11.47 -36.48 22.15
N VAL A 635 10.48 -37.36 22.27
CA VAL A 635 10.40 -38.60 21.49
C VAL A 635 10.17 -38.29 20.00
N ILE A 636 11.13 -38.66 19.16
CA ILE A 636 11.07 -38.51 17.71
C ILE A 636 10.08 -39.51 17.12
N THR A 637 9.00 -39.00 16.54
CA THR A 637 7.92 -39.80 15.91
C THR A 637 7.81 -39.52 14.41
N ARG A 638 6.95 -40.26 13.71
CA ARG A 638 6.68 -40.09 12.26
C ARG A 638 5.79 -38.88 11.91
N ALA A 639 5.48 -38.03 12.88
CA ALA A 639 4.69 -36.82 12.68
C ALA A 639 5.57 -35.63 12.21
N MET A 640 4.92 -34.54 11.79
CA MET A 640 5.59 -33.23 11.69
C MET A 640 5.94 -32.75 13.09
N THR A 641 7.23 -32.60 13.38
CA THR A 641 7.75 -32.21 14.69
C THR A 641 8.17 -30.73 14.67
N PRO A 642 7.70 -29.88 15.62
CA PRO A 642 8.23 -28.52 15.77
C PRO A 642 9.69 -28.54 16.22
N MET A 643 10.54 -27.80 15.51
CA MET A 643 11.97 -27.75 15.75
C MET A 643 12.51 -26.32 15.74
N ILE A 644 13.46 -26.08 16.63
CA ILE A 644 14.20 -24.83 16.81
C ILE A 644 15.61 -25.04 16.25
N PHE A 645 16.12 -24.09 15.48
CA PHE A 645 17.47 -24.13 14.91
C PHE A 645 18.21 -22.88 15.33
N ALA A 646 19.44 -22.99 15.85
CA ALA A 646 20.22 -21.82 16.23
C ALA A 646 21.73 -21.97 16.01
N HIS A 647 22.43 -20.85 15.76
CA HIS A 647 23.88 -20.78 15.68
C HIS A 647 24.43 -19.40 16.06
N GLY A 648 25.63 -19.39 16.66
CA GLY A 648 26.31 -18.19 17.14
C GLY A 648 27.77 -18.10 16.68
N PRO A 649 28.33 -16.88 16.57
CA PRO A 649 29.73 -16.67 16.15
C PRO A 649 30.73 -16.78 17.31
N THR A 650 30.28 -16.73 18.57
CA THR A 650 31.14 -16.91 19.76
C THR A 650 31.06 -18.36 20.24
N PRO A 651 32.03 -18.88 21.01
CA PRO A 651 31.96 -20.22 21.61
C PRO A 651 31.09 -20.26 22.89
N ARG A 652 30.17 -19.31 23.08
CA ARG A 652 29.28 -19.24 24.26
C ARG A 652 27.82 -19.50 23.87
N PRO A 653 27.26 -20.69 24.17
CA PRO A 653 25.85 -20.99 23.91
C PRO A 653 24.94 -20.05 24.71
N ALA A 654 24.23 -19.19 23.99
CA ALA A 654 23.25 -18.16 24.39
C ALA A 654 23.26 -17.02 23.37
N GLN A 655 24.42 -16.71 22.78
CA GLN A 655 24.62 -15.58 21.88
C GLN A 655 24.52 -15.99 20.41
N HIS A 656 23.31 -16.01 19.85
CA HIS A 656 23.07 -16.24 18.41
C HIS A 656 22.84 -14.95 17.59
N GLY A 657 22.34 -13.89 18.24
CA GLY A 657 21.95 -12.63 17.59
C GLY A 657 20.68 -12.73 16.74
N LEU A 658 20.22 -11.58 16.21
CA LEU A 658 18.93 -11.41 15.50
C LEU A 658 18.70 -12.31 14.27
N PHE A 659 19.75 -12.91 13.71
CA PHE A 659 19.68 -13.75 12.51
C PHE A 659 20.25 -15.16 12.72
N GLY A 660 20.42 -15.55 13.99
CA GLY A 660 21.02 -16.82 14.37
C GLY A 660 20.02 -17.84 14.92
N ARG A 661 18.71 -17.62 14.76
CA ARG A 661 17.64 -18.53 15.21
C ARG A 661 16.54 -18.62 14.15
N ALA A 662 16.02 -19.81 13.92
CA ALA A 662 14.80 -20.06 13.14
C ALA A 662 13.92 -21.08 13.85
N LEU A 663 12.63 -21.03 13.53
CA LEU A 663 11.62 -22.00 13.92
C LEU A 663 11.05 -22.66 12.65
N GLY A 664 10.78 -23.96 12.74
CA GLY A 664 10.15 -24.70 11.65
C GLY A 664 9.48 -25.97 12.15
N THR A 665 8.80 -26.67 11.24
CA THR A 665 8.27 -28.01 11.48
C THR A 665 8.90 -28.96 10.47
N VAL A 666 9.36 -30.12 10.94
CA VAL A 666 10.07 -31.11 10.13
C VAL A 666 9.52 -32.50 10.42
N ASN A 667 9.19 -33.27 9.38
CA ASN A 667 8.99 -34.71 9.48
C ASN A 667 10.29 -35.41 9.10
N LEU A 668 11.00 -35.90 10.12
CA LEU A 668 12.30 -36.55 9.98
C LEU A 668 12.24 -37.88 9.20
N PHE A 669 11.04 -38.43 8.97
CA PHE A 669 10.81 -39.68 8.23
C PHE A 669 10.30 -39.46 6.78
N THR A 670 9.85 -38.26 6.41
CA THR A 670 9.40 -37.96 5.03
C THR A 670 10.20 -36.88 4.32
N ASN A 671 11.17 -36.26 5.01
CA ASN A 671 11.94 -35.10 4.52
C ASN A 671 11.04 -33.91 4.11
N GLN A 672 9.86 -33.79 4.73
CA GLN A 672 9.00 -32.61 4.61
C GLN A 672 9.38 -31.61 5.70
N ALA A 673 9.62 -30.35 5.31
CA ALA A 673 9.97 -29.29 6.23
C ALA A 673 9.33 -27.96 5.81
N ALA A 674 8.88 -27.16 6.78
CA ALA A 674 8.32 -25.83 6.58
C ALA A 674 8.81 -24.88 7.68
N LEU A 675 9.25 -23.68 7.32
CA LEU A 675 9.60 -22.63 8.27
C LEU A 675 8.33 -21.94 8.78
N SER A 676 8.33 -21.55 10.06
CA SER A 676 7.28 -20.71 10.65
C SER A 676 7.69 -19.24 10.59
N ASN A 677 6.77 -18.37 10.18
CA ASN A 677 7.05 -16.97 9.85
C ASN A 677 7.31 -16.03 11.05
N GLU A 678 7.32 -16.52 12.30
CA GLU A 678 7.30 -15.64 13.48
C GLU A 678 8.61 -14.90 13.80
N ASP A 679 9.79 -15.42 13.43
CA ASP A 679 11.09 -14.79 13.72
C ASP A 679 11.79 -14.15 12.50
N VAL A 680 11.21 -14.28 11.30
CA VAL A 680 11.88 -13.86 10.04
C VAL A 680 11.57 -12.41 9.70
N PHE A 681 11.97 -11.49 10.59
CA PHE A 681 11.95 -10.05 10.33
C PHE A 681 13.09 -9.67 9.35
N HIS A 682 12.91 -10.01 8.06
CA HIS A 682 13.84 -9.74 6.96
C HIS A 682 13.90 -8.26 6.59
N LEU A 683 14.47 -7.43 7.47
CA LEU A 683 14.95 -6.09 7.11
C LEU A 683 16.41 -6.16 6.67
N SER A 684 16.50 -6.44 5.38
CA SER A 684 17.70 -6.67 4.57
C SER A 684 18.89 -5.76 4.85
N THR A 685 20.09 -6.33 4.65
CA THR A 685 21.36 -5.61 4.53
C THR A 685 21.34 -4.51 3.46
N THR A 686 20.48 -4.63 2.43
CA THR A 686 20.27 -3.59 1.42
C THR A 686 19.68 -2.30 2.00
N SER A 687 18.89 -2.35 3.09
CA SER A 687 18.37 -1.14 3.75
C SER A 687 19.51 -0.29 4.34
N ALA A 688 20.41 -0.91 5.11
CA ALA A 688 21.54 -0.22 5.74
C ALA A 688 22.49 0.38 4.70
N ALA A 689 22.79 -0.36 3.62
CA ALA A 689 23.58 0.14 2.51
C ALA A 689 22.91 1.35 1.83
N ALA A 690 21.62 1.28 1.54
CA ALA A 690 20.87 2.38 0.91
C ALA A 690 20.87 3.67 1.74
N PHE A 691 20.60 3.58 3.06
CA PHE A 691 20.66 4.76 3.93
C PHE A 691 22.09 5.35 4.01
N SER A 692 23.13 4.51 4.01
CA SER A 692 24.53 4.96 3.98
C SER A 692 24.84 5.72 2.68
N SER A 693 24.49 5.14 1.53
CA SER A 693 24.68 5.75 0.21
C SER A 693 23.96 7.10 0.10
N ILE A 694 22.72 7.21 0.60
CA ILE A 694 21.98 8.48 0.61
C ILE A 694 22.68 9.53 1.49
N GLY A 695 23.18 9.14 2.67
CA GLY A 695 23.96 10.03 3.55
C GLY A 695 25.21 10.58 2.86
N PHE A 696 25.99 9.73 2.17
CA PHE A 696 27.15 10.15 1.40
C PHE A 696 26.79 11.05 0.20
N ILE A 697 25.70 10.76 -0.51
CA ILE A 697 25.19 11.60 -1.60
C ILE A 697 24.83 13.01 -1.08
N PHE A 698 24.17 13.11 0.07
CA PHE A 698 23.83 14.40 0.66
C PHE A 698 25.06 15.19 1.09
N LEU A 699 26.06 14.56 1.73
CA LEU A 699 27.34 15.22 2.04
C LEU A 699 28.07 15.69 0.78
N ALA A 700 28.06 14.90 -0.31
CA ALA A 700 28.68 15.30 -1.57
C ALA A 700 27.98 16.51 -2.20
N LEU A 701 26.64 16.53 -2.24
CA LEU A 701 25.85 17.67 -2.72
C LEU A 701 26.08 18.93 -1.88
N GLN A 702 26.16 18.79 -0.54
CA GLN A 702 26.46 19.89 0.37
C GLN A 702 27.90 20.41 0.17
N ALA A 703 28.90 19.54 0.01
CA ALA A 703 30.28 19.93 -0.26
C ALA A 703 30.42 20.67 -1.61
N LEU A 704 29.76 20.19 -2.68
CA LEU A 704 29.71 20.89 -3.96
C LEU A 704 29.02 22.26 -3.83
N THR A 705 27.95 22.36 -3.05
CA THR A 705 27.27 23.63 -2.75
C THR A 705 28.18 24.59 -1.97
N LEU A 706 29.00 24.09 -1.04
CA LEU A 706 29.96 24.89 -0.28
C LEU A 706 31.05 25.46 -1.20
N LEU A 707 31.61 24.63 -2.08
CA LEU A 707 32.57 25.06 -3.10
C LEU A 707 31.98 26.11 -4.04
N ALA A 708 30.72 25.95 -4.46
CA ALA A 708 30.01 26.94 -5.25
C ALA A 708 29.81 28.27 -4.49
N ILE A 709 29.41 28.24 -3.22
CA ILE A 709 29.26 29.45 -2.39
C ILE A 709 30.60 30.18 -2.23
N VAL A 710 31.70 29.45 -2.01
CA VAL A 710 33.05 30.03 -1.85
C VAL A 710 33.58 30.59 -3.18
N GLY A 711 33.45 29.85 -4.28
CA GLY A 711 33.89 30.28 -5.61
C GLY A 711 33.09 31.48 -6.14
N PHE A 712 31.77 31.44 -6.02
CA PHE A 712 30.87 32.49 -6.49
C PHE A 712 30.56 33.58 -5.44
N ARG A 713 31.31 33.65 -4.32
CA ARG A 713 31.08 34.61 -3.21
C ARG A 713 31.06 36.09 -3.62
N LYS A 714 31.74 36.44 -4.71
CA LYS A 714 31.76 37.81 -5.28
C LYS A 714 30.57 38.11 -6.22
N THR A 715 29.78 37.11 -6.60
CA THR A 715 28.61 37.32 -7.47
C THR A 715 27.51 38.03 -6.71
N ARG A 716 26.74 38.87 -7.41
CA ARG A 716 25.60 39.61 -6.82
C ARG A 716 24.53 38.71 -6.18
N ALA A 717 24.47 37.42 -6.55
CA ALA A 717 23.56 36.46 -5.92
C ALA A 717 24.02 36.09 -4.50
N VAL A 718 25.23 35.52 -4.40
CA VAL A 718 25.78 34.99 -3.15
C VAL A 718 26.16 36.13 -2.17
N PHE A 719 26.63 37.27 -2.69
CA PHE A 719 27.00 38.42 -1.87
C PHE A 719 25.80 39.02 -1.10
N PHE A 720 24.65 39.20 -1.75
CA PHE A 720 23.45 39.78 -1.13
C PHE A 720 22.85 38.88 -0.04
N GLN A 721 22.96 37.56 -0.21
CA GLN A 721 22.53 36.57 0.78
C GLN A 721 23.42 36.50 2.03
N GLY A 722 24.65 37.05 1.96
CA GLY A 722 25.61 37.07 3.05
C GLY A 722 26.39 35.74 3.14
N PRO A 723 27.51 35.58 2.40
CA PRO A 723 28.17 34.27 2.19
C PRO A 723 28.50 33.51 3.49
N SER A 724 28.91 34.22 4.54
CA SER A 724 29.22 33.62 5.85
C SER A 724 28.02 32.92 6.49
N LEU A 725 26.80 33.45 6.33
CA LEU A 725 25.59 32.87 6.91
C LEU A 725 25.17 31.59 6.17
N LEU A 726 25.42 31.55 4.85
CA LEU A 726 25.14 30.38 4.01
C LEU A 726 26.07 29.22 4.38
N ILE A 727 27.34 29.54 4.62
CA ILE A 727 28.35 28.59 5.11
C ILE A 727 27.93 28.05 6.49
N THR A 728 27.47 28.89 7.43
CA THR A 728 26.99 28.44 8.75
C THR A 728 25.81 27.48 8.65
N MET A 729 24.79 27.80 7.84
CA MET A 729 23.64 26.90 7.62
C MET A 729 24.05 25.58 6.94
N LEU A 730 24.96 25.63 5.97
CA LEU A 730 25.41 24.46 5.24
C LEU A 730 26.25 23.51 6.10
N LEU A 731 27.10 24.05 6.99
CA LEU A 731 27.82 23.28 8.01
C LEU A 731 26.84 22.55 8.95
N GLY A 732 25.77 23.22 9.40
CA GLY A 732 24.72 22.58 10.20
C GLY A 732 24.00 21.45 9.45
N SER A 733 23.75 21.64 8.15
CA SER A 733 23.16 20.61 7.27
C SER A 733 24.07 19.39 7.10
N MET A 734 25.39 19.61 6.96
CA MET A 734 26.39 18.53 6.91
C MET A 734 26.48 17.75 8.22
N MET A 735 26.35 18.41 9.38
CA MET A 735 26.30 17.73 10.68
C MET A 735 25.08 16.80 10.77
N ILE A 736 23.90 17.24 10.36
CA ILE A 736 22.69 16.39 10.31
C ILE A 736 22.90 15.21 9.36
N SER A 737 23.42 15.42 8.15
CA SER A 737 23.74 14.33 7.19
C SER A 737 24.73 13.30 7.74
N GLY A 738 25.69 13.73 8.58
CA GLY A 738 26.60 12.82 9.27
C GLY A 738 25.91 11.84 10.22
N THR A 739 24.78 12.22 10.83
CA THR A 739 24.03 11.33 11.74
C THR A 739 23.49 10.08 11.03
N LEU A 740 23.06 10.21 9.77
CA LEU A 740 22.52 9.11 8.98
C LEU A 740 23.60 8.07 8.69
N ILE A 741 24.81 8.53 8.32
CA ILE A 741 25.98 7.67 8.09
C ILE A 741 26.37 6.96 9.39
N LEU A 742 26.35 7.65 10.53
CA LEU A 742 26.59 7.05 11.85
C LEU A 742 25.57 5.98 12.26
N THR A 743 24.44 5.80 11.57
CA THR A 743 23.51 4.66 11.80
C THR A 743 23.88 3.38 11.04
N THR A 744 24.93 3.43 10.22
CA THR A 744 25.37 2.34 9.33
C THR A 744 26.72 1.74 9.71
N VAL A 745 27.38 2.32 10.71
CA VAL A 745 28.55 1.74 11.41
C VAL A 745 28.08 0.95 12.64
N GLU A 746 28.91 0.03 13.12
CA GLU A 746 28.68 -0.70 14.37
C GLU A 746 28.50 0.29 15.53
N GLN A 747 27.40 0.20 16.27
CA GLN A 747 27.10 1.20 17.31
C GLN A 747 27.94 0.98 18.57
N SER A 748 28.37 2.09 19.17
CA SER A 748 29.04 2.15 20.46
C SER A 748 28.49 3.33 21.27
N ALA A 749 28.73 3.36 22.59
CA ALA A 749 28.31 4.48 23.43
C ALA A 749 28.83 5.85 22.91
N SER A 750 30.03 5.90 22.34
CA SER A 750 30.57 7.11 21.73
C SER A 750 29.89 7.48 20.41
N ILE A 751 29.55 6.51 19.56
CA ILE A 751 28.80 6.75 18.30
C ILE A 751 27.38 7.23 18.61
N CYS A 752 26.73 6.68 19.63
CA CYS A 752 25.44 7.14 20.13
C CYS A 752 25.50 8.59 20.63
N ALA A 753 26.49 8.93 21.46
CA ALA A 753 26.73 10.31 21.90
C ALA A 753 26.96 11.27 20.71
N TRP A 754 27.76 10.87 19.71
CA TRP A 754 28.01 11.69 18.52
C TRP A 754 26.76 11.90 17.66
N ARG A 755 25.85 10.92 17.56
CA ARG A 755 24.56 11.08 16.86
C ARG A 755 23.71 12.18 17.51
N LEU A 756 23.64 12.23 18.84
CA LEU A 756 22.93 13.27 19.59
C LEU A 756 23.53 14.66 19.32
N PHE A 757 24.84 14.81 19.49
CA PHE A 757 25.54 16.07 19.25
C PHE A 757 25.35 16.59 17.81
N LEU A 758 25.58 15.74 16.81
CA LEU A 758 25.52 16.13 15.40
C LEU A 758 24.10 16.54 14.96
N SER A 759 23.05 15.84 15.44
CA SER A 759 21.66 16.22 15.16
C SER A 759 21.29 17.54 15.84
N SER A 760 21.57 17.68 17.14
CA SER A 760 21.18 18.86 17.92
C SER A 760 21.91 20.12 17.44
N MET A 761 23.24 20.08 17.40
CA MET A 761 24.07 21.21 17.00
C MET A 761 23.85 21.60 15.53
N GLY A 762 23.62 20.62 14.66
CA GLY A 762 23.31 20.85 13.25
C GLY A 762 22.00 21.62 13.07
N PHE A 763 20.96 21.26 13.84
CA PHE A 763 19.70 22.00 13.89
C PHE A 763 19.93 23.45 14.38
N SER A 764 20.62 23.62 15.50
CA SER A 764 20.89 24.94 16.08
C SER A 764 21.65 25.87 15.13
N LEU A 765 22.65 25.35 14.40
CA LEU A 765 23.39 26.10 13.37
C LEU A 765 22.50 26.60 12.23
N ILE A 766 21.59 25.77 11.71
CA ILE A 766 20.66 26.15 10.64
C ILE A 766 19.68 27.21 11.15
N PHE A 767 18.94 26.91 12.22
CA PHE A 767 17.77 27.68 12.61
C PHE A 767 18.10 28.94 13.41
N ALA A 768 19.15 28.96 14.23
CA ALA A 768 19.59 30.23 14.85
C ALA A 768 20.18 31.21 13.81
N THR A 769 20.77 30.70 12.72
CA THR A 769 21.21 31.56 11.59
C THR A 769 20.01 32.17 10.85
N LEU A 770 18.95 31.38 10.61
CA LEU A 770 17.70 31.86 10.01
C LEU A 770 17.00 32.91 10.90
N LEU A 771 16.89 32.64 12.21
CA LEU A 771 16.40 33.59 13.21
C LEU A 771 17.18 34.91 13.16
N GLY A 772 18.52 34.83 13.09
CA GLY A 772 19.39 36.00 12.99
C GLY A 772 19.21 36.80 11.70
N LYS A 773 18.96 36.13 10.55
CA LYS A 773 18.59 36.81 9.29
C LYS A 773 17.28 37.59 9.44
N LEU A 774 16.23 36.95 9.97
CA LEU A 774 14.93 37.59 10.21
C LEU A 774 15.03 38.75 11.20
N TYR A 775 15.83 38.61 12.27
CA TYR A 775 16.09 39.68 13.24
C TYR A 775 16.76 40.89 12.58
N ARG A 776 17.77 40.68 11.73
CA ARG A 776 18.39 41.77 10.95
C ARG A 776 17.37 42.48 10.08
N TYR A 777 16.54 41.75 9.34
CA TYR A 777 15.52 42.37 8.48
C TYR A 777 14.51 43.17 9.31
N ASN A 778 14.06 42.62 10.44
CA ASN A 778 13.15 43.32 11.34
C ASN A 778 13.77 44.64 11.83
N LYS A 779 15.04 44.62 12.28
CA LYS A 779 15.74 45.83 12.74
C LYS A 779 15.96 46.89 11.63
N ILE A 780 16.08 46.47 10.37
CA ILE A 780 16.21 47.39 9.22
C ILE A 780 14.86 48.03 8.87
N PHE A 781 13.78 47.25 8.74
CA PHE A 781 12.50 47.75 8.23
C PHE A 781 11.56 48.32 9.31
N TYR A 782 11.74 47.93 10.58
CA TYR A 782 10.93 48.43 11.70
C TYR A 782 11.46 49.75 12.30
N ASN A 783 12.67 50.19 11.93
CA ASN A 783 13.23 51.45 12.43
C ASN A 783 12.45 52.66 11.88
N LYS A 784 11.62 53.28 12.72
CA LYS A 784 10.79 54.45 12.35
C LYS A 784 11.60 55.73 12.13
N SER A 785 12.86 55.81 12.59
CA SER A 785 13.63 57.05 12.66
C SER A 785 14.47 57.37 11.42
N ALA A 786 14.37 56.57 10.33
CA ALA A 786 15.17 56.69 9.09
C ALA A 786 16.71 56.66 9.23
N LEU A 787 17.25 56.52 10.45
CA LEU A 787 18.68 56.36 10.74
C LEU A 787 19.23 55.03 10.21
N THR A 788 20.45 55.05 9.67
CA THR A 788 21.14 53.89 9.08
C THR A 788 21.61 52.87 10.12
N VAL A 789 20.75 51.90 10.45
CA VAL A 789 21.08 50.80 11.36
C VAL A 789 21.86 49.70 10.65
N LYS A 790 23.17 49.59 10.92
CA LYS A 790 24.07 48.59 10.32
C LYS A 790 24.24 47.36 11.22
N VAL A 791 23.54 46.26 10.90
CA VAL A 791 23.76 44.94 11.54
C VAL A 791 24.75 44.13 10.72
N THR A 792 25.99 43.98 11.19
CA THR A 792 27.04 43.22 10.46
C THR A 792 26.84 41.70 10.56
N ASN A 793 27.50 40.92 9.70
CA ASN A 793 27.44 39.44 9.76
C ASN A 793 28.03 38.88 11.05
N VAL A 794 29.03 39.54 11.62
CA VAL A 794 29.64 39.16 12.91
C VAL A 794 28.57 39.08 14.00
N HIS A 795 27.70 40.08 14.14
CA HIS A 795 26.64 40.08 15.15
C HIS A 795 25.65 38.90 15.03
N ILE A 796 25.30 38.48 13.80
CA ILE A 796 24.43 37.31 13.60
C ILE A 796 25.17 36.02 13.96
N VAL A 797 26.40 35.86 13.49
CA VAL A 797 27.20 34.65 13.73
C VAL A 797 27.51 34.51 15.22
N SER A 798 27.87 35.60 15.92
CA SER A 798 28.05 35.59 17.38
C SER A 798 26.78 35.18 18.12
N GLY A 799 25.60 35.67 17.72
CA GLY A 799 24.33 35.22 18.30
C GLY A 799 24.05 33.73 18.05
N THR A 800 24.37 33.24 16.85
CA THR A 800 24.25 31.81 16.48
C THR A 800 25.16 30.94 17.34
N LEU A 801 26.40 31.38 17.58
CA LEU A 801 27.38 30.68 18.42
C LEU A 801 26.97 30.61 19.90
N ILE A 802 26.20 31.58 20.41
CA ILE A 802 25.64 31.53 21.77
C ILE A 802 24.62 30.38 21.88
N PHE A 803 23.67 30.28 20.94
CA PHE A 803 22.72 29.15 20.91
C PHE A 803 23.44 27.80 20.77
N LEU A 804 24.46 27.73 19.92
CA LEU A 804 25.29 26.54 19.75
C LEU A 804 26.04 26.14 21.03
N ALA A 805 26.58 27.12 21.78
CA ALA A 805 27.26 26.86 23.03
C ALA A 805 26.30 26.34 24.12
N VAL A 806 25.09 26.92 24.22
CA VAL A 806 24.05 26.43 25.13
C VAL A 806 23.63 25.00 24.78
N ASP A 807 23.39 24.71 23.50
CA ASP A 807 23.02 23.37 23.00
C ASP A 807 24.13 22.34 23.25
N ALA A 808 25.40 22.70 23.02
CA ALA A 808 26.55 21.84 23.29
C ALA A 808 26.73 21.55 24.80
N ILE A 809 26.53 22.55 25.67
CA ILE A 809 26.55 22.37 27.12
C ILE A 809 25.43 21.43 27.56
N LEU A 810 24.20 21.63 27.06
CA LEU A 810 23.05 20.78 27.39
C LEU A 810 23.23 19.33 26.91
N CYS A 811 23.77 19.11 25.71
CA CYS A 811 24.11 17.77 25.22
C CYS A 811 25.21 17.11 26.07
N GLY A 812 26.21 17.88 26.52
CA GLY A 812 27.26 17.39 27.43
C GLY A 812 26.71 17.01 28.81
N ILE A 813 25.80 17.81 29.37
CA ILE A 813 25.11 17.49 30.63
C ILE A 813 24.23 16.24 30.47
N TRP A 814 23.52 16.09 29.34
CA TRP A 814 22.74 14.89 29.02
C TRP A 814 23.62 13.64 29.12
N ILE A 815 24.68 13.57 28.32
CA ILE A 815 25.56 12.39 28.25
C ILE A 815 26.28 12.13 29.58
N GLY A 816 26.53 13.16 30.40
CA GLY A 816 27.10 13.00 31.74
C GLY A 816 26.11 12.49 32.79
N VAL A 817 24.83 12.86 32.70
CA VAL A 817 23.76 12.45 33.65
C VAL A 817 23.17 11.09 33.27
N SER A 818 22.99 10.85 31.97
CA SER A 818 22.40 9.64 31.40
C SER A 818 23.21 9.23 30.17
N PRO A 819 24.25 8.39 30.34
CA PRO A 819 25.13 8.00 29.24
C PRO A 819 24.38 7.09 28.25
N MET A 820 24.40 7.47 26.96
CA MET A 820 23.75 6.67 25.92
C MET A 820 24.35 5.27 25.82
N LYS A 821 23.48 4.25 25.81
CA LYS A 821 23.82 2.84 25.72
C LYS A 821 23.40 2.28 24.36
N ILE A 822 23.95 1.12 24.01
CA ILE A 822 23.39 0.28 22.95
C ILE A 822 22.16 -0.41 23.55
N ALA A 823 21.02 -0.44 22.85
CA ALA A 823 19.83 -1.11 23.37
C ALA A 823 20.04 -2.64 23.40
N SER A 824 19.61 -3.28 24.48
CA SER A 824 19.67 -4.74 24.66
C SER A 824 18.83 -5.48 23.61
N GLU A 825 17.62 -5.00 23.34
CA GLU A 825 16.64 -5.65 22.45
C GLU A 825 16.93 -5.45 20.96
N ALA A 826 17.78 -4.48 20.59
CA ALA A 826 18.04 -4.12 19.21
C ALA A 826 19.50 -3.66 19.02
N PRO A 827 20.46 -4.60 18.88
CA PRO A 827 21.85 -4.26 18.59
C PRO A 827 21.91 -3.44 17.29
N ASN A 828 22.60 -2.30 17.37
CA ASN A 828 22.60 -1.17 16.42
C ASN A 828 21.55 -0.05 16.63
N THR A 829 20.81 -0.04 17.75
CA THR A 829 20.09 1.16 18.22
C THR A 829 20.76 1.78 19.43
N CYS A 830 20.55 3.08 19.60
CA CYS A 830 21.01 3.85 20.76
C CYS A 830 19.80 4.11 21.66
N SER A 831 19.93 3.80 22.95
CA SER A 831 18.90 3.99 23.97
C SER A 831 19.47 4.69 25.20
N ASP A 832 18.57 5.27 25.99
CA ASP A 832 18.91 5.94 27.24
C ASP A 832 17.86 5.60 28.31
N SER A 833 18.19 5.79 29.58
CA SER A 833 17.29 5.55 30.71
C SER A 833 16.22 6.63 30.85
N LEU A 834 15.00 6.26 31.28
CA LEU A 834 13.84 7.15 31.48
C LEU A 834 14.11 8.41 32.32
N THR A 835 15.17 8.42 33.12
CA THR A 835 15.65 9.55 33.93
C THR A 835 16.14 10.75 33.10
N ALA A 836 16.38 10.60 31.79
CA ALA A 836 16.88 11.66 30.91
C ALA A 836 15.84 12.71 30.47
N THR A 837 14.55 12.42 30.67
CA THR A 837 13.38 13.22 30.22
C THR A 837 13.42 14.71 30.62
N GLY A 838 14.10 15.07 31.70
CA GLY A 838 14.28 16.47 32.10
C GLY A 838 15.18 17.29 31.16
N ILE A 839 16.28 16.72 30.67
CA ILE A 839 17.26 17.45 29.84
C ILE A 839 16.80 17.48 28.38
N SER A 840 16.17 16.40 27.90
CA SER A 840 15.51 16.37 26.59
C SER A 840 14.43 17.48 26.49
N THR A 841 13.65 17.67 27.55
CA THR A 841 12.65 18.75 27.67
C THR A 841 13.28 20.15 27.64
N VAL A 842 14.42 20.40 28.31
CA VAL A 842 15.08 21.71 28.26
C VAL A 842 15.62 22.01 26.85
N LEU A 843 16.20 21.02 26.18
CA LEU A 843 16.64 21.15 24.77
C LEU A 843 15.47 21.39 23.81
N LEU A 844 14.33 20.74 24.02
CA LEU A 844 13.07 21.00 23.32
C LEU A 844 12.65 22.47 23.46
N ILE A 845 12.66 23.02 24.67
CA ILE A 845 12.29 24.42 24.95
C ILE A 845 13.23 25.38 24.22
N VAL A 846 14.55 25.17 24.27
CA VAL A 846 15.53 26.02 23.57
C VAL A 846 15.29 26.03 22.05
N LYS A 847 15.06 24.86 21.44
CA LYS A 847 14.75 24.73 20.00
C LYS A 847 13.40 25.37 19.65
N GLY A 848 12.40 25.21 20.51
CA GLY A 848 11.09 25.85 20.39
C GLY A 848 11.18 27.39 20.38
N VAL A 849 11.98 27.98 21.27
CA VAL A 849 12.21 29.43 21.32
C VAL A 849 12.83 29.96 20.02
N ILE A 850 13.79 29.24 19.43
CA ILE A 850 14.41 29.63 18.14
C ILE A 850 13.37 29.66 17.01
N LEU A 851 12.52 28.64 16.91
CA LEU A 851 11.52 28.57 15.84
C LEU A 851 10.33 29.52 16.06
N VAL A 852 9.79 29.61 17.27
CA VAL A 852 8.69 30.54 17.60
C VAL A 852 9.14 31.99 17.40
N GLY A 853 10.36 32.34 17.84
CA GLY A 853 10.96 33.64 17.57
C GLY A 853 11.10 33.94 16.08
N SER A 854 11.44 32.93 15.27
CA SER A 854 11.55 33.06 13.81
C SER A 854 10.19 33.34 13.16
N VAL A 855 9.15 32.59 13.51
CA VAL A 855 7.79 32.80 12.97
C VAL A 855 7.19 34.13 13.42
N TRP A 856 7.44 34.54 14.66
CA TRP A 856 7.01 35.85 15.17
C TRP A 856 7.69 37.00 14.40
N LEU A 857 9.02 36.95 14.23
CA LEU A 857 9.75 37.95 13.43
C LEU A 857 9.29 37.98 11.97
N TYR A 858 8.98 36.83 11.38
CA TYR A 858 8.45 36.72 10.03
C TYR A 858 7.06 37.37 9.89
N ARG A 859 6.11 37.07 10.78
CA ARG A 859 4.79 37.72 10.77
C ARG A 859 4.90 39.24 10.92
N ASN A 860 5.78 39.72 11.80
CA ASN A 860 6.05 41.15 11.95
C ASN A 860 6.66 41.80 10.70
N LEU A 861 7.43 41.04 9.91
CA LEU A 861 7.96 41.52 8.61
C LEU A 861 6.89 41.55 7.52
N GLN A 862 5.94 40.60 7.50
CA GLN A 862 4.79 40.67 6.59
C GLN A 862 3.90 41.88 6.85
N ALA A 863 3.76 42.32 8.11
CA ALA A 863 3.03 43.56 8.42
C ALA A 863 3.70 44.85 7.86
N LEU A 864 4.89 44.76 7.24
CA LEU A 864 5.65 45.88 6.68
C LEU A 864 5.76 45.84 5.14
N GLU A 865 4.86 45.14 4.45
CA GLU A 865 4.90 44.92 2.99
C GLU A 865 5.14 46.20 2.16
N GLY A 866 4.57 47.34 2.56
CA GLY A 866 4.75 48.62 1.86
C GLY A 866 6.13 49.28 2.02
N ARG A 867 7.00 48.77 2.90
CA ARG A 867 8.34 49.31 3.18
C ARG A 867 9.49 48.39 2.76
N THR A 868 9.18 47.16 2.35
CA THR A 868 10.18 46.17 1.93
C THR A 868 10.44 46.27 0.43
N ALA A 869 11.70 46.48 0.03
CA ALA A 869 12.04 46.42 -1.39
C ALA A 869 11.82 44.99 -1.94
N SER A 870 11.36 44.87 -3.19
CA SER A 870 10.97 43.60 -3.83
C SER A 870 12.02 42.49 -3.70
N MET A 871 13.30 42.84 -3.82
CA MET A 871 14.44 41.94 -3.67
C MET A 871 14.60 41.37 -2.24
N PHE A 872 14.21 42.11 -1.20
CA PHE A 872 14.18 41.61 0.18
C PHE A 872 12.87 40.87 0.48
N LYS A 873 11.73 41.30 -0.10
CA LYS A 873 10.43 40.63 0.12
C LYS A 873 10.46 39.15 -0.27
N SER A 874 11.07 38.81 -1.40
CA SER A 874 11.26 37.42 -1.83
C SER A 874 12.08 36.59 -0.81
N ASP A 875 13.20 37.15 -0.32
CA ASP A 875 14.06 36.46 0.64
C ASP A 875 13.41 36.32 2.03
N ILE A 876 12.67 37.33 2.48
CA ILE A 876 11.90 37.32 3.73
C ILE A 876 10.78 36.27 3.66
N ASN A 877 10.02 36.22 2.55
CA ASN A 877 8.96 35.24 2.34
C ASN A 877 9.53 33.81 2.39
N MET A 878 10.60 33.55 1.63
CA MET A 878 11.26 32.25 1.61
C MET A 878 11.83 31.85 2.98
N THR A 879 12.57 32.74 3.63
CA THR A 879 13.17 32.50 4.97
C THR A 879 12.09 32.20 6.01
N GLY A 880 10.97 32.94 5.97
CA GLY A 880 9.85 32.79 6.88
C GLY A 880 8.99 31.55 6.64
N GLN A 881 8.69 31.24 5.38
CA GLN A 881 7.99 29.99 5.00
C GLN A 881 8.80 28.76 5.39
N ILE A 882 10.12 28.76 5.15
CA ILE A 882 11.01 27.68 5.58
C ILE A 882 10.99 27.56 7.12
N SER A 883 11.14 28.66 7.85
CA SER A 883 11.10 28.64 9.32
C SER A 883 9.75 28.16 9.88
N ALA A 884 8.64 28.48 9.21
CA ALA A 884 7.30 28.05 9.61
C ALA A 884 7.04 26.56 9.31
N LEU A 885 7.46 26.06 8.14
CA LEU A 885 7.36 24.64 7.81
C LEU A 885 8.22 23.78 8.76
N SER A 886 9.38 24.28 9.19
CA SER A 886 10.27 23.56 10.12
C SER A 886 9.72 23.37 11.54
N LEU A 887 8.68 24.09 11.97
CA LEU A 887 7.98 23.80 13.23
C LEU A 887 7.29 22.43 13.20
N LEU A 888 6.71 22.06 12.05
CA LEU A 888 6.06 20.76 11.86
C LEU A 888 7.09 19.61 11.95
N PHE A 889 8.29 19.84 11.41
CA PHE A 889 9.38 18.87 11.45
C PHE A 889 10.11 18.81 12.81
N LEU A 890 10.06 19.85 13.65
CA LEU A 890 10.63 19.80 15.00
C LEU A 890 9.86 18.82 15.92
N ALA A 891 8.55 18.69 15.74
CA ALA A 891 7.76 17.66 16.45
C ALA A 891 8.21 16.23 16.10
N ILE A 892 8.56 16.00 14.83
CA ILE A 892 9.05 14.72 14.31
C ILE A 892 10.50 14.45 14.77
N LEU A 893 11.32 15.49 14.97
CA LEU A 893 12.73 15.40 15.34
C LEU A 893 13.00 14.69 16.66
N LEU A 894 12.05 14.71 17.61
CA LEU A 894 12.30 14.32 19.00
C LEU A 894 11.42 13.17 19.52
N LEU A 895 10.41 12.73 18.75
CA LEU A 895 9.74 11.43 18.97
C LEU A 895 10.66 10.21 18.74
N VAL A 896 11.80 10.41 18.06
CA VAL A 896 12.71 9.33 17.62
C VAL A 896 13.52 8.70 18.76
N ASN A 897 13.89 9.50 19.76
CA ASN A 897 14.85 9.07 20.79
C ASN A 897 14.20 8.48 22.05
N GLU A 898 12.88 8.62 22.24
CA GLU A 898 12.19 8.14 23.46
C GLU A 898 11.11 7.07 23.19
N VAL A 899 10.71 6.78 21.94
CA VAL A 899 9.44 6.04 21.66
C VAL A 899 9.57 4.80 20.78
N SER A 900 10.75 4.45 20.22
CA SER A 900 10.83 3.30 19.29
C SER A 900 12.12 2.48 19.38
N THR A 901 11.94 1.17 19.63
CA THR A 901 12.94 0.10 19.51
C THR A 901 13.23 -0.29 18.05
N SER A 902 12.43 0.17 17.08
CA SER A 902 12.60 -0.17 15.66
C SER A 902 13.74 0.62 15.00
N THR A 903 14.78 -0.11 14.56
CA THR A 903 15.91 0.42 13.78
C THR A 903 15.48 1.16 12.51
N VAL A 904 14.41 0.70 11.86
CA VAL A 904 13.91 1.28 10.60
C VAL A 904 13.21 2.59 10.84
N PHE A 905 12.39 2.68 11.89
CA PHE A 905 11.71 3.90 12.28
C PHE A 905 12.74 5.01 12.59
N GLN A 906 13.80 4.68 13.34
CA GLN A 906 14.91 5.61 13.58
C GLN A 906 15.60 6.07 12.28
N ARG A 907 15.92 5.14 11.36
CA ARG A 907 16.60 5.47 10.09
C ARG A 907 15.73 6.30 9.14
N THR A 908 14.45 5.96 9.00
CA THR A 908 13.49 6.70 8.17
C THR A 908 13.31 8.15 8.65
N ILE A 909 13.24 8.37 9.96
CA ILE A 909 13.09 9.74 10.47
C ILE A 909 14.39 10.54 10.32
N LEU A 910 15.56 9.93 10.54
CA LEU A 910 16.84 10.60 10.24
C LEU A 910 16.97 10.96 8.75
N LEU A 911 16.49 10.11 7.84
CA LEU A 911 16.42 10.44 6.41
C LEU A 911 15.53 11.66 6.16
N ILE A 912 14.35 11.74 6.77
CA ILE A 912 13.45 12.91 6.67
C ILE A 912 14.14 14.18 7.19
N GLN A 913 14.87 14.10 8.31
CA GLN A 913 15.66 15.22 8.85
C GLN A 913 16.73 15.68 7.86
N CYS A 914 17.46 14.76 7.23
CA CYS A 914 18.47 15.10 6.23
C CYS A 914 17.86 15.74 4.97
N ILE A 915 16.71 15.25 4.49
CA ILE A 915 15.98 15.83 3.34
C ILE A 915 15.54 17.26 3.67
N ALA A 916 14.97 17.49 4.87
CA ALA A 916 14.56 18.82 5.32
C ALA A 916 15.76 19.78 5.43
N ALA A 917 16.87 19.34 6.04
CA ALA A 917 18.10 20.12 6.16
C ALA A 917 18.68 20.49 4.78
N LEU A 918 18.69 19.55 3.83
CA LEU A 918 19.12 19.77 2.44
C LEU A 918 18.20 20.78 1.73
N PHE A 919 16.89 20.68 1.92
CA PHE A 919 15.92 21.61 1.35
C PHE A 919 16.18 23.04 1.84
N VAL A 920 16.36 23.23 3.15
CA VAL A 920 16.68 24.53 3.76
C VAL A 920 18.03 25.09 3.30
N SER A 921 19.05 24.25 3.12
CA SER A 921 20.42 24.69 2.83
C SER A 921 20.81 24.73 1.35
N VAL A 922 20.03 24.14 0.43
CA VAL A 922 20.39 24.03 -1.00
C VAL A 922 19.32 24.61 -1.93
N VAL A 923 18.04 24.30 -1.72
CA VAL A 923 16.95 24.67 -2.65
C VAL A 923 16.81 26.18 -2.85
N PRO A 924 16.93 27.06 -1.82
CA PRO A 924 17.01 28.51 -2.00
C PRO A 924 18.00 28.99 -3.06
N TYR A 925 19.15 28.31 -3.21
CA TYR A 925 20.20 28.72 -4.15
C TYR A 925 19.97 28.16 -5.55
N VAL A 926 19.47 26.93 -5.66
CA VAL A 926 19.04 26.35 -6.96
C VAL A 926 17.91 27.19 -7.53
N TRP A 927 16.88 27.47 -6.72
CA TRP A 927 15.76 28.33 -7.09
C TRP A 927 16.23 29.73 -7.53
N TYR A 928 17.06 30.39 -6.71
CA TYR A 928 17.56 31.73 -7.05
C TYR A 928 18.47 31.72 -8.29
N ALA A 929 19.27 30.66 -8.52
CA ALA A 929 20.08 30.52 -9.72
C ALA A 929 19.21 30.34 -10.98
N CYS A 930 18.21 29.45 -10.94
CA CYS A 930 17.25 29.24 -12.02
C CYS A 930 16.45 30.52 -12.35
N VAL A 931 15.90 31.19 -11.33
CA VAL A 931 15.20 32.47 -11.49
C VAL A 931 16.14 33.54 -12.07
N LYS A 932 17.42 33.53 -11.74
CA LYS A 932 18.39 34.50 -12.27
C LYS A 932 18.86 34.20 -13.69
N VAL A 933 18.81 32.94 -14.15
CA VAL A 933 18.98 32.64 -15.59
C VAL A 933 17.88 33.34 -16.40
N VAL A 934 16.63 33.28 -15.93
CA VAL A 934 15.50 34.00 -16.55
C VAL A 934 15.74 35.52 -16.53
N PHE A 935 16.05 36.12 -15.38
CA PHE A 935 16.30 37.57 -15.29
C PHE A 935 17.57 38.06 -16.03
N LEU A 936 18.61 37.24 -16.19
CA LEU A 936 19.81 37.61 -16.97
C LEU A 936 19.59 37.52 -18.48
N LEU A 937 18.71 36.62 -18.93
CA LEU A 937 18.21 36.63 -20.31
C LEU A 937 17.36 37.87 -20.57
N ASP A 938 16.57 38.31 -19.58
CA ASP A 938 15.72 39.49 -19.67
C ASP A 938 16.53 40.80 -19.65
N ASP A 939 17.50 40.98 -18.73
CA ASP A 939 18.37 42.16 -18.66
C ASP A 939 19.30 42.27 -19.91
N ARG A 940 19.72 41.15 -20.50
CA ARG A 940 20.43 41.18 -21.81
C ARG A 940 19.51 41.57 -22.97
N LYS A 941 18.23 41.20 -22.94
CA LYS A 941 17.23 41.66 -23.93
C LYS A 941 16.90 43.14 -23.72
N ALA A 942 16.71 43.58 -22.48
CA ALA A 942 16.42 44.97 -22.13
C ALA A 942 17.54 45.94 -22.53
N ARG A 943 18.82 45.60 -22.32
CA ARG A 943 19.95 46.45 -22.75
C ARG A 943 20.17 46.47 -24.27
N LYS A 944 19.84 45.38 -24.97
CA LYS A 944 19.78 45.40 -26.44
C LYS A 944 18.61 46.30 -26.91
N SER A 945 17.45 46.20 -26.25
CA SER A 945 16.30 47.05 -26.53
C SER A 945 16.59 48.53 -26.27
N SER A 946 17.28 48.88 -25.19
CA SER A 946 17.54 50.29 -24.84
C SER A 946 18.45 50.97 -25.86
N HIS A 947 19.58 50.34 -26.23
CA HIS A 947 20.48 50.89 -27.25
C HIS A 947 19.84 50.94 -28.65
N VAL A 948 18.97 49.97 -28.98
CA VAL A 948 18.17 50.03 -30.22
C VAL A 948 17.15 51.17 -30.15
N SER A 949 16.49 51.40 -29.02
CA SER A 949 15.55 52.51 -28.85
C SER A 949 16.21 53.89 -28.85
N GLU A 950 17.44 54.04 -28.30
CA GLU A 950 18.21 55.28 -28.38
C GLU A 950 18.73 55.56 -29.80
N ALA A 951 19.15 54.53 -30.53
CA ALA A 951 19.53 54.64 -31.95
C ALA A 951 18.32 54.96 -32.86
N ILE A 952 17.15 54.40 -32.55
CA ILE A 952 15.88 54.69 -33.25
C ILE A 952 15.35 56.09 -32.88
N ALA A 953 15.54 56.55 -31.64
CA ALA A 953 15.17 57.91 -31.23
C ALA A 953 16.05 58.97 -31.91
N SER A 954 17.37 58.75 -32.00
CA SER A 954 18.27 59.69 -32.67
C SER A 954 18.07 59.75 -34.19
N THR A 955 17.78 58.62 -34.85
CA THR A 955 17.42 58.61 -36.29
C THR A 955 16.03 59.20 -36.55
N ASN A 956 15.03 58.96 -35.70
CA ASN A 956 13.70 59.57 -35.87
C ASN A 956 13.67 61.08 -35.57
N MET A 957 14.56 61.59 -34.70
CA MET A 957 14.74 63.04 -34.52
C MET A 957 15.48 63.68 -35.71
N ALA A 958 16.36 62.95 -36.40
CA ALA A 958 16.98 63.42 -37.64
C ALA A 958 16.00 63.41 -38.84
N ALA A 959 15.02 62.50 -38.86
CA ALA A 959 14.05 62.36 -39.95
C ALA A 959 12.88 63.37 -39.91
N LYS A 960 12.69 64.09 -38.79
CA LYS A 960 11.68 65.15 -38.65
C LYS A 960 12.38 66.47 -38.33
N GLY A 961 12.66 67.26 -39.37
CA GLY A 961 13.51 68.46 -39.31
C GLY A 961 13.03 69.58 -38.39
N TYR A 962 13.23 69.42 -37.08
CA TYR A 962 13.05 70.45 -36.05
C TYR A 962 14.41 70.97 -35.59
N THR A 963 14.76 72.18 -36.05
CA THR A 963 15.90 72.95 -35.56
C THR A 963 15.45 74.03 -34.57
N SER A 964 15.79 73.86 -33.28
CA SER A 964 15.68 74.92 -32.25
C SER A 964 16.48 74.49 -31.00
N THR A 965 17.77 74.80 -30.94
CA THR A 965 18.41 75.91 -30.21
C THR A 965 18.49 75.84 -28.68
N LYS A 966 19.74 75.63 -28.20
CA LYS A 966 20.44 76.31 -27.07
C LYS A 966 19.70 76.47 -25.72
N LYS A 967 20.32 76.12 -24.58
CA LYS A 967 21.52 76.84 -24.10
C LYS A 967 22.30 76.05 -23.03
N THR A 968 23.63 76.03 -23.17
CA THR A 968 24.58 75.62 -22.12
C THR A 968 25.10 76.82 -21.31
N LYS A 969 25.26 76.62 -20.00
CA LYS A 969 26.29 77.16 -19.07
C LYS A 969 25.76 76.97 -17.62
N GLY A 970 26.55 76.62 -16.63
CA GLY A 970 27.99 76.29 -16.58
C GLY A 970 28.51 76.44 -15.15
N ASP A 971 29.70 75.89 -14.86
CA ASP A 971 30.70 76.27 -13.83
C ASP A 971 31.48 75.03 -13.33
N THR A 972 32.76 74.87 -13.74
CA THR A 972 34.03 75.17 -13.01
C THR A 972 34.34 74.18 -11.86
N LYS A 973 35.58 73.76 -11.53
CA LYS A 973 36.97 74.26 -11.71
C LYS A 973 37.94 73.04 -11.57
N VAL A 974 38.96 72.82 -12.44
CA VAL A 974 40.40 73.16 -12.29
C VAL A 974 41.37 72.02 -11.86
N ALA A 975 42.35 71.77 -12.75
CA ALA A 975 43.77 71.41 -12.66
C ALA A 975 44.39 70.53 -11.54
N GLY A 976 45.40 69.76 -11.95
CA GLY A 976 46.47 69.21 -11.11
C GLY A 976 47.10 67.95 -11.70
N GLY A 977 48.41 67.93 -11.99
CA GLY A 977 49.09 66.73 -12.49
C GLY A 977 50.60 66.72 -12.25
N THR A 978 51.15 65.51 -12.14
CA THR A 978 52.57 65.08 -12.19
C THR A 978 52.54 63.53 -12.12
N SER A 979 52.96 62.71 -13.09
CA SER A 979 54.29 62.48 -13.74
C SER A 979 55.21 61.50 -13.00
N VAL A 980 56.07 60.78 -13.77
CA VAL A 980 57.05 59.70 -13.40
C VAL A 980 56.42 58.29 -13.36
N GLN A 981 56.96 57.20 -13.97
CA GLN A 981 58.03 56.96 -14.98
C GLN A 981 57.72 55.63 -15.75
N LEU A 982 57.97 55.49 -17.07
CA LEU A 982 59.13 54.91 -17.81
C LEU A 982 59.44 53.39 -17.67
N GLY A 983 59.76 52.75 -18.82
CA GLY A 983 60.29 51.36 -18.97
C GLY A 983 59.46 50.49 -19.93
N ASP A 984 59.61 50.59 -21.26
CA ASP A 984 60.50 49.77 -22.15
C ASP A 984 60.12 48.28 -22.21
N SER A 985 59.68 47.70 -23.35
CA SER A 985 60.39 47.27 -24.59
C SER A 985 60.32 45.72 -24.68
N THR A 986 60.38 44.98 -25.80
CA THR A 986 60.60 45.27 -27.23
C THR A 986 59.82 44.28 -28.11
N SER A 987 59.78 44.50 -29.42
CA SER A 987 59.16 43.67 -30.47
C SER A 987 59.94 42.40 -30.86
N GLU A 988 59.29 41.43 -31.52
CA GLU A 988 59.74 40.94 -32.85
C GLU A 988 58.65 40.16 -33.63
N SER A 989 58.95 39.75 -34.87
CA SER A 989 58.00 39.66 -36.00
C SER A 989 57.96 38.32 -36.76
N ALA A 990 56.85 38.09 -37.49
CA ALA A 990 56.74 37.24 -38.70
C ALA A 990 55.38 37.52 -39.39
N THR A 991 55.32 38.38 -40.41
CA THR A 991 55.33 38.07 -41.88
C THR A 991 54.03 37.48 -42.46
N ALA A 992 53.67 37.98 -43.65
CA ALA A 992 52.43 37.68 -44.37
C ALA A 992 52.63 36.72 -45.54
N GLY A 993 51.54 36.11 -46.04
CA GLY A 993 51.55 35.29 -47.24
C GLY A 993 50.14 35.03 -47.80
N ASP A 994 49.97 35.46 -49.06
CA ASP A 994 48.97 35.06 -50.06
C ASP A 994 47.47 35.42 -49.94
N ALA A 995 46.96 35.88 -51.09
CA ALA A 995 45.58 36.26 -51.33
C ALA A 995 45.10 35.66 -52.65
N ALA A 996 44.12 34.76 -52.59
CA ALA A 996 43.25 34.41 -53.71
C ALA A 996 41.93 33.79 -53.22
N ASP A 997 40.86 34.10 -53.96
CA ASP A 997 39.49 33.59 -53.90
C ASP A 997 38.44 34.32 -53.03
N THR A 998 37.79 35.32 -53.64
CA THR A 998 36.68 36.09 -53.05
C THR A 998 35.50 36.28 -54.02
N LYS A 999 35.20 35.28 -54.86
CA LYS A 999 33.96 35.26 -55.68
C LYS A 999 32.99 34.10 -55.41
N GLY A 1000 33.37 33.08 -54.63
CA GLY A 1000 32.42 32.04 -54.17
C GLY A 1000 31.50 32.48 -53.02
N LEU A 1001 32.00 33.27 -52.06
CA LEU A 1001 31.37 33.41 -50.74
C LEU A 1001 30.11 34.31 -50.65
N GLN A 1002 29.84 35.18 -51.63
CA GLN A 1002 28.69 36.11 -51.54
C GLN A 1002 27.33 35.49 -51.91
N SER A 1003 27.30 34.34 -52.60
CA SER A 1003 26.04 33.71 -53.01
C SER A 1003 25.38 32.89 -51.88
N ASP A 1004 26.17 32.14 -51.11
CA ASP A 1004 25.67 31.25 -50.05
C ASP A 1004 25.27 32.00 -48.76
N VAL A 1005 25.89 33.14 -48.46
CA VAL A 1005 25.48 33.98 -47.33
C VAL A 1005 24.09 34.59 -47.58
N SER A 1006 23.80 35.00 -48.82
CA SER A 1006 22.50 35.56 -49.22
C SER A 1006 21.35 34.55 -49.09
N LYS A 1007 21.56 33.31 -49.55
CA LYS A 1007 20.57 32.22 -49.46
C LYS A 1007 20.28 31.82 -48.01
N ASN A 1008 21.32 31.60 -47.21
CA ASN A 1008 21.18 31.18 -45.82
C ASN A 1008 20.55 32.27 -44.92
N PHE A 1009 20.73 33.55 -45.25
CA PHE A 1009 20.09 34.64 -44.50
C PHE A 1009 18.59 34.76 -44.81
N ARG A 1010 18.16 34.52 -46.05
CA ARG A 1010 16.74 34.52 -46.44
C ARG A 1010 15.96 33.35 -45.82
N ILE A 1011 16.50 32.13 -45.87
CA ILE A 1011 15.84 30.94 -45.28
C ILE A 1011 15.59 31.15 -43.78
N LYS A 1012 16.56 31.68 -43.04
CA LYS A 1012 16.40 31.99 -41.61
C LYS A 1012 15.45 33.16 -41.33
N LEU A 1013 15.27 34.08 -42.27
CA LEU A 1013 14.34 35.20 -42.10
C LEU A 1013 12.88 34.71 -42.23
N ASP A 1014 12.59 33.83 -43.19
CA ASP A 1014 11.26 33.24 -43.37
C ASP A 1014 10.87 32.32 -42.19
N GLU A 1015 11.81 31.54 -41.65
CA GLU A 1015 11.58 30.75 -40.43
C GLU A 1015 11.25 31.63 -39.21
N VAL A 1016 11.98 32.74 -39.03
CA VAL A 1016 11.71 33.72 -37.96
C VAL A 1016 10.37 34.43 -38.16
N GLN A 1017 10.01 34.79 -39.40
CA GLN A 1017 8.72 35.41 -39.72
C GLN A 1017 7.55 34.45 -39.43
N LYS A 1018 7.71 33.16 -39.75
CA LYS A 1018 6.73 32.11 -39.47
C LYS A 1018 6.56 31.88 -37.97
N ALA A 1019 7.66 31.77 -37.22
CA ALA A 1019 7.64 31.66 -35.76
C ALA A 1019 7.02 32.89 -35.07
N LEU A 1020 7.23 34.10 -35.60
CA LEU A 1020 6.58 35.32 -35.10
C LEU A 1020 5.06 35.30 -35.32
N THR A 1021 4.62 34.72 -36.45
CA THR A 1021 3.20 34.62 -36.79
C THR A 1021 2.49 33.60 -35.90
N GLU A 1022 3.12 32.44 -35.66
CA GLU A 1022 2.64 31.44 -34.71
C GLU A 1022 2.62 31.99 -33.27
N TYR A 1023 3.67 32.68 -32.82
CA TYR A 1023 3.73 33.31 -31.49
C TYR A 1023 2.61 34.33 -31.27
N ASN A 1024 2.36 35.21 -32.25
CA ASN A 1024 1.27 36.18 -32.17
C ASN A 1024 -0.13 35.52 -32.15
N MET A 1025 -0.29 34.36 -32.80
CA MET A 1025 -1.52 33.58 -32.72
C MET A 1025 -1.71 32.96 -31.32
N TYR A 1026 -0.64 32.43 -30.72
CA TYR A 1026 -0.66 31.91 -29.34
C TYR A 1026 -0.90 33.00 -28.29
N ASP A 1027 -0.31 34.18 -28.43
CA ASP A 1027 -0.53 35.30 -27.49
C ASP A 1027 -1.97 35.84 -27.59
N GLN A 1028 -2.55 35.93 -28.80
CA GLN A 1028 -3.98 36.25 -28.96
C GLN A 1028 -4.91 35.18 -28.37
N LEU A 1029 -4.55 33.90 -28.45
CA LEU A 1029 -5.30 32.82 -27.80
C LEU A 1029 -5.17 32.86 -26.26
N ALA A 1030 -3.98 33.15 -25.74
CA ALA A 1030 -3.73 33.34 -24.31
C ALA A 1030 -4.49 34.54 -23.74
N GLN A 1031 -4.52 35.66 -24.47
CA GLN A 1031 -5.28 36.87 -24.09
C GLN A 1031 -6.79 36.62 -24.16
N LYS A 1032 -7.31 35.92 -25.18
CA LYS A 1032 -8.72 35.50 -25.24
C LYS A 1032 -9.09 34.52 -24.12
N SER A 1033 -8.20 33.60 -23.77
CA SER A 1033 -8.36 32.67 -22.64
C SER A 1033 -8.43 33.42 -21.31
N SER A 1034 -7.48 34.33 -21.06
CA SER A 1034 -7.44 35.18 -19.86
C SER A 1034 -8.66 36.10 -19.76
N ALA A 1035 -9.10 36.71 -20.85
CA ALA A 1035 -10.33 37.51 -20.88
C ALA A 1035 -11.58 36.67 -20.59
N LYS A 1036 -11.68 35.45 -21.14
CA LYS A 1036 -12.80 34.53 -20.87
C LYS A 1036 -12.80 34.03 -19.43
N PHE A 1037 -11.63 33.73 -18.85
CA PHE A 1037 -11.46 33.36 -17.45
C PHE A 1037 -11.84 34.49 -16.50
N ASN A 1038 -11.39 35.71 -16.76
CA ASN A 1038 -11.75 36.88 -15.96
C ASN A 1038 -13.25 37.21 -16.07
N LYS A 1039 -13.88 37.00 -17.24
CA LYS A 1039 -15.34 37.14 -17.41
C LYS A 1039 -16.12 36.11 -16.59
N LEU A 1040 -15.74 34.83 -16.67
CA LEU A 1040 -16.33 33.76 -15.84
C LEU A 1040 -16.15 34.04 -14.34
N LYS A 1041 -14.98 34.56 -13.93
CA LYS A 1041 -14.74 34.94 -12.54
C LYS A 1041 -15.63 36.09 -12.08
N SER A 1042 -15.89 37.10 -12.92
CA SER A 1042 -16.84 38.17 -12.59
C SER A 1042 -18.30 37.68 -12.56
N GLU A 1043 -18.68 36.78 -13.47
CA GLU A 1043 -20.03 36.17 -13.50
C GLU A 1043 -20.26 35.30 -12.25
N LEU A 1044 -19.24 34.54 -11.81
CA LEU A 1044 -19.30 33.73 -10.59
C LEU A 1044 -19.46 34.61 -9.33
N LEU A 1045 -18.65 35.67 -9.19
CA LEU A 1045 -18.75 36.62 -8.07
C LEU A 1045 -20.09 37.35 -8.04
N GLN A 1046 -20.69 37.60 -9.21
CA GLN A 1046 -22.02 38.21 -9.31
C GLN A 1046 -23.13 37.22 -8.93
N MET A 1047 -22.99 35.93 -9.28
CA MET A 1047 -23.89 34.87 -8.83
C MET A 1047 -23.78 34.62 -7.31
N GLU A 1048 -22.58 34.64 -6.73
CA GLU A 1048 -22.38 34.58 -5.27
C GLU A 1048 -23.09 35.75 -4.57
N ALA A 1049 -22.93 36.98 -5.07
CA ALA A 1049 -23.62 38.16 -4.53
C ALA A 1049 -25.15 38.11 -4.67
N GLU A 1050 -25.69 37.60 -5.78
CA GLU A 1050 -27.14 37.40 -5.94
C GLU A 1050 -27.67 36.27 -5.05
N MET A 1051 -26.86 35.25 -4.77
CA MET A 1051 -27.23 34.14 -3.89
C MET A 1051 -27.23 34.56 -2.42
N ASP A 1052 -26.24 35.34 -1.98
CA ASP A 1052 -26.22 35.95 -0.64
C ASP A 1052 -27.37 36.94 -0.45
N PHE A 1053 -27.74 37.71 -1.50
CA PHE A 1053 -28.90 38.60 -1.45
C PHE A 1053 -30.26 37.87 -1.42
N ARG A 1054 -30.33 36.61 -1.87
CA ARG A 1054 -31.54 35.76 -1.74
C ARG A 1054 -31.61 34.96 -0.45
N ASN A 1055 -30.50 34.90 0.30
CA ASN A 1055 -30.40 34.24 1.60
C ASN A 1055 -30.55 35.23 2.78
N GLN A 1056 -30.71 36.53 2.50
CA GLN A 1056 -31.12 37.59 3.44
C GLN A 1056 -32.59 37.94 3.26
#